data_AF-Q4ZX82-F1
#
_entry.id   AF-Q4ZX82-F1
#
_cell.length_a   1.000
_cell.length_b   1.000
_cell.length_c   1.000
_cell.angle_alpha   90.00
_cell.angle_beta   90.00
_cell.angle_gamma   90.00
#
_symmetry.space_group_name_H-M   'P 1'
#
loop_
_entity.id
_entity.type
_entity.pdbx_description
1 polymer ?
#
loop_
_entity_poly.entity_id
_entity_poly.type
_entity_poly.pdbx_seq_one_letter_code
_entity_poly.pdbx_strand_id
1 'polypeptide(L)'
;MIGTRVGGSGSTEIVQANQPQPSAAVAQAHPHAVSPSSNPPLTASQSAAQAPESSAAGAARLPVAPRHLPTLEKFRAEQPTVQGTSTPTISANAALLIGSLLQSEKLPFEVMAARLSPERYALQQFHGSDLQQMLGRFAEPGHLPGKAETEQLIKGFARSLADQLEHFQLMHDATAEAFGPGGLRDRNTLAVSQAALGEYAGRASKSIEAGLNHSLAVLDERIAALDSQLEGATEDSRPVLLMDRQALETARAMLSDLHVDFCKSPEAKRLSAVAAHTQMDALIDKLNVDRSSVGGWKGIGPIVAAAVPQFMVSMLHLGYIRTATSDAMKDAVPEKSADASMKRALAVGLTAGVAHEGVTNLLKPMVQAGFQKAGLNERLNMVPLKGIDTDSVIPDPFELKNDNGALVRKTPEEAAEDKAFVASERAVLNQKKVQVSSTHPLGEMIPYGAFGGGQAVRQMLNDFNLLNGQTLSARAVTSGIAGAISATTQTIAQLNSTYVDPRGRKIPVFTPDRANADLGKDLAKGLDLREPAVRTAFYSKAVSGVQSAALNGALPSVAVQPQGASGTLSAGNIMRNMALAATGSVSYLSTLYANQSVTAEAKALKEAGMGGATPMVARTETALSNIRHPDRASLPHTFQPDTLGGVPRAVENAYHMARGALQLPTQVVVDTVRVVEDGVASGVSSLRDAHKPAETSSPTADDAAAVELTAMEEGRRR
;
A
#
# COMPACT_ATOMS: atom_id res chain seq x y z
N MET A 1 -49.78 -55.64 32.23
CA MET A 1 -51.14 -55.91 31.72
C MET A 1 -51.06 -56.04 30.21
N ILE A 2 -51.37 -57.26 29.72
CA ILE A 2 -51.97 -57.67 28.43
C ILE A 2 -51.39 -57.02 27.14
N GLY A 3 -50.71 -57.71 26.21
CA GLY A 3 -50.43 -59.15 26.02
C GLY A 3 -49.26 -59.35 25.02
N THR A 4 -48.37 -60.34 25.21
CA THR A 4 -48.34 -61.73 24.64
C THR A 4 -48.40 -61.79 23.10
N ARG A 5 -47.53 -62.45 22.32
CA ARG A 5 -46.85 -63.77 22.41
C ARG A 5 -45.69 -63.83 21.35
N VAL A 6 -44.48 -64.31 21.66
CA VAL A 6 -43.93 -65.70 21.64
C VAL A 6 -43.43 -66.22 20.27
N GLY A 7 -42.16 -66.66 20.26
CA GLY A 7 -41.56 -67.68 19.38
C GLY A 7 -40.25 -67.19 18.72
N GLY A 8 -39.06 -67.79 18.89
CA GLY A 8 -38.66 -69.04 19.54
C GLY A 8 -37.12 -69.15 19.59
N SER A 9 -36.67 -70.03 20.48
CA SER A 9 -35.32 -70.27 21.00
C SER A 9 -34.22 -70.66 20.01
N GLY A 10 -32.98 -70.38 20.43
CA GLY A 10 -31.74 -70.99 19.93
C GLY A 10 -30.52 -70.47 20.67
N SER A 11 -30.34 -70.87 21.93
CA SER A 11 -29.23 -70.53 22.82
C SER A 11 -28.19 -71.65 22.89
N THR A 12 -26.90 -71.30 22.79
CA THR A 12 -25.80 -72.01 23.46
C THR A 12 -24.75 -71.02 23.95
N GLU A 13 -24.42 -71.17 25.23
CA GLU A 13 -23.61 -70.36 26.13
C GLU A 13 -22.18 -70.96 26.25
N ILE A 14 -21.38 -70.43 27.19
CA ILE A 14 -20.07 -70.90 27.75
C ILE A 14 -18.86 -70.09 27.19
N VAL A 15 -18.32 -69.03 27.81
CA VAL A 15 -17.71 -68.78 29.15
C VAL A 15 -16.21 -69.11 29.23
N GLN A 16 -15.48 -68.23 29.95
CA GLN A 16 -14.18 -68.34 30.67
C GLN A 16 -12.98 -67.63 29.99
N ALA A 17 -12.46 -66.45 30.40
CA ALA A 17 -12.09 -65.82 31.68
C ALA A 17 -10.63 -66.08 32.15
N ASN A 18 -9.95 -64.96 32.50
CA ASN A 18 -8.74 -64.76 33.33
C ASN A 18 -7.32 -64.84 32.71
N GLN A 19 -6.60 -63.72 32.64
CA GLN A 19 -5.56 -63.28 33.63
C GLN A 19 -4.79 -61.99 33.19
N PRO A 20 -4.11 -61.24 34.10
CA PRO A 20 -4.16 -59.77 34.24
C PRO A 20 -2.94 -58.92 33.73
N GLN A 21 -3.14 -57.58 33.74
CA GLN A 21 -2.30 -56.44 33.27
C GLN A 21 -0.80 -56.40 33.66
N PRO A 22 0.01 -55.58 32.93
CA PRO A 22 0.55 -54.36 33.55
C PRO A 22 0.49 -53.08 32.66
N SER A 23 0.47 -51.91 33.32
CA SER A 23 0.46 -50.55 32.77
C SER A 23 1.55 -50.22 31.75
N ALA A 24 1.22 -49.47 30.68
CA ALA A 24 2.13 -48.50 30.04
C ALA A 24 1.41 -47.50 29.11
N ALA A 25 1.74 -46.22 29.32
CA ALA A 25 1.71 -45.07 28.40
C ALA A 25 0.37 -44.61 27.76
N VAL A 26 -0.09 -43.45 28.25
CA VAL A 26 -1.07 -42.56 27.60
C VAL A 26 -0.51 -42.07 26.26
N ALA A 27 -1.06 -42.56 25.16
CA ALA A 27 -0.78 -42.04 23.81
C ALA A 27 -1.83 -40.98 23.45
N GLN A 28 -1.35 -39.77 23.18
CA GLN A 28 -2.13 -38.64 22.68
C GLN A 28 -2.86 -39.02 21.38
N ALA A 29 -4.19 -38.83 21.35
CA ALA A 29 -5.00 -39.03 20.17
C ALA A 29 -4.68 -37.97 19.10
N HIS A 30 -4.36 -38.43 17.88
CA HIS A 30 -4.08 -37.59 16.71
C HIS A 30 -5.33 -36.78 16.28
N PRO A 31 -5.17 -35.53 15.81
CA PRO A 31 -6.26 -34.66 15.33
C PRO A 31 -6.91 -35.10 13.99
N HIS A 32 -6.64 -36.34 13.53
CA HIS A 32 -7.19 -36.92 12.30
C HIS A 32 -7.96 -38.24 12.55
N ALA A 33 -8.37 -38.53 13.79
CA ALA A 33 -9.20 -39.69 14.08
C ALA A 33 -10.68 -39.43 13.74
N VAL A 34 -11.11 -39.84 12.55
CA VAL A 34 -12.52 -39.81 12.10
C VAL A 34 -13.27 -40.96 12.78
N SER A 35 -14.33 -40.64 13.54
CA SER A 35 -15.26 -41.63 14.08
C SER A 35 -16.14 -42.22 12.97
N PRO A 36 -16.45 -43.53 12.97
CA PRO A 36 -17.22 -44.16 11.90
C PRO A 36 -18.67 -43.64 11.86
N SER A 37 -19.14 -43.27 10.67
CA SER A 37 -20.51 -42.80 10.44
C SER A 37 -21.55 -43.90 10.66
N SER A 38 -22.73 -43.53 11.12
CA SER A 38 -23.90 -44.39 11.33
C SER A 38 -24.70 -44.71 10.05
N ASN A 39 -24.12 -44.55 8.86
CA ASN A 39 -24.76 -44.96 7.61
C ASN A 39 -24.44 -46.43 7.29
N PRO A 40 -25.43 -47.26 6.88
CA PRO A 40 -25.18 -48.62 6.46
C PRO A 40 -24.25 -48.65 5.24
N PRO A 41 -23.35 -49.64 5.11
CA PRO A 41 -22.44 -49.74 3.98
C PRO A 41 -23.24 -49.92 2.68
N LEU A 42 -22.88 -49.15 1.66
CA LEU A 42 -23.43 -49.31 0.31
C LEU A 42 -23.15 -50.73 -0.20
N THR A 43 -24.13 -51.35 -0.84
CA THR A 43 -23.94 -52.67 -1.47
C THR A 43 -22.86 -52.60 -2.56
N ALA A 44 -22.20 -53.72 -2.88
CA ALA A 44 -21.13 -53.77 -3.88
C ALA A 44 -21.56 -53.20 -5.26
N SER A 45 -22.84 -53.33 -5.61
CA SER A 45 -23.45 -52.75 -6.80
C SER A 45 -23.71 -51.24 -6.71
N GLN A 46 -23.93 -50.69 -5.51
CA GLN A 46 -24.02 -49.24 -5.27
C GLN A 46 -22.64 -48.58 -5.21
N SER A 47 -21.61 -49.30 -4.73
CA SER A 47 -20.21 -48.84 -4.72
C SER A 47 -19.60 -48.80 -6.13
N ALA A 48 -20.01 -49.68 -7.04
CA ALA A 48 -19.53 -49.70 -8.43
C ALA A 48 -20.15 -48.62 -9.32
N ALA A 49 -21.36 -48.13 -8.99
CA ALA A 49 -22.04 -47.06 -9.74
C ALA A 49 -21.66 -45.63 -9.27
N GLN A 50 -20.88 -45.52 -8.19
CA GLN A 50 -20.38 -44.26 -7.64
C GLN A 50 -18.84 -44.18 -7.58
N ALA A 51 -18.14 -45.15 -8.17
CA ALA A 51 -16.70 -45.02 -8.36
C ALA A 51 -16.46 -43.82 -9.32
N PRO A 52 -15.70 -42.78 -8.91
CA PRO A 52 -15.31 -41.72 -9.83
C PRO A 52 -14.63 -42.35 -11.04
N GLU A 53 -15.05 -42.00 -12.26
CA GLU A 53 -14.37 -42.44 -13.49
C GLU A 53 -12.87 -42.19 -13.29
N SER A 54 -12.05 -43.26 -13.43
CA SER A 54 -10.59 -43.13 -13.42
C SER A 54 -10.19 -41.95 -14.30
N SER A 55 -9.23 -41.13 -13.86
CA SER A 55 -8.77 -39.94 -14.58
C SER A 55 -8.45 -40.19 -16.07
N ALA A 56 -8.14 -41.45 -16.45
CA ALA A 56 -7.95 -41.87 -17.85
C ALA A 56 -9.27 -41.97 -18.66
N ALA A 57 -10.36 -42.43 -18.06
CA ALA A 57 -11.68 -42.56 -18.70
C ALA A 57 -12.37 -41.20 -18.88
N GLY A 58 -12.30 -40.32 -17.87
CA GLY A 58 -12.82 -38.96 -17.95
C GLY A 58 -12.08 -38.11 -18.99
N ALA A 59 -10.74 -38.23 -19.04
CA ALA A 59 -9.91 -37.53 -20.02
C ALA A 59 -10.16 -37.96 -21.48
N ALA A 60 -10.73 -39.15 -21.72
CA ALA A 60 -11.06 -39.66 -23.06
C ALA A 60 -12.16 -38.86 -23.78
N ARG A 61 -13.03 -38.18 -23.01
CA ARG A 61 -14.20 -37.44 -23.53
C ARG A 61 -14.00 -35.92 -23.59
N LEU A 62 -12.83 -35.43 -23.20
CA LEU A 62 -12.55 -34.00 -23.11
C LEU A 62 -12.49 -33.34 -24.50
N PRO A 63 -13.29 -32.29 -24.78
CA PRO A 63 -13.31 -31.60 -26.07
C PRO A 63 -12.12 -30.65 -26.20
N VAL A 64 -10.91 -31.21 -26.34
CA VAL A 64 -9.70 -30.44 -26.66
C VAL A 64 -9.59 -30.19 -28.15
N ALA A 65 -8.89 -29.12 -28.53
CA ALA A 65 -8.64 -28.83 -29.94
C ALA A 65 -7.83 -29.98 -30.57
N PRO A 66 -8.08 -30.35 -31.85
CA PRO A 66 -7.38 -31.45 -32.51
C PRO A 66 -5.85 -31.36 -32.42
N ARG A 67 -5.30 -30.15 -32.44
CA ARG A 67 -3.85 -29.90 -32.30
C ARG A 67 -3.26 -30.30 -30.94
N HIS A 68 -4.06 -30.37 -29.88
CA HIS A 68 -3.62 -30.71 -28.52
C HIS A 68 -3.90 -32.18 -28.16
N LEU A 69 -4.42 -33.00 -29.09
CA LEU A 69 -4.58 -34.44 -28.86
C LEU A 69 -3.25 -35.14 -28.48
N PRO A 70 -2.10 -34.85 -29.12
CA PRO A 70 -0.82 -35.43 -28.69
C PRO A 70 -0.40 -34.99 -27.29
N THR A 71 -0.73 -33.76 -26.90
CA THR A 71 -0.49 -33.24 -25.54
C THR A 71 -1.35 -33.97 -24.51
N LEU A 72 -2.61 -34.26 -24.86
CA LEU A 72 -3.52 -35.04 -24.02
C LEU A 72 -3.03 -36.48 -23.82
N GLU A 73 -2.49 -37.11 -24.86
CA GLU A 73 -1.88 -38.45 -24.76
C GLU A 73 -0.67 -38.46 -23.80
N LYS A 74 0.21 -37.46 -23.91
CA LYS A 74 1.35 -37.31 -22.99
C LYS A 74 0.86 -37.11 -21.55
N PHE A 75 -0.10 -36.22 -21.33
CA PHE A 75 -0.68 -35.96 -20.01
C PHE A 75 -1.27 -37.22 -19.37
N ARG A 76 -1.95 -38.08 -20.14
CA ARG A 76 -2.49 -39.36 -19.62
C ARG A 76 -1.41 -40.33 -19.13
N ALA A 77 -0.20 -40.24 -19.68
CA ALA A 77 0.93 -41.07 -19.26
C ALA A 77 1.69 -40.49 -18.05
N GLU A 78 1.45 -39.24 -17.66
CA GLU A 78 2.13 -38.60 -16.53
C GLU A 78 1.65 -39.16 -15.19
N GLN A 79 2.57 -39.41 -14.27
CA GLN A 79 2.25 -39.79 -12.90
C GLN A 79 1.88 -38.56 -12.04
N PRO A 80 0.90 -38.68 -11.12
CA PRO A 80 0.44 -37.56 -10.29
C PRO A 80 1.49 -37.08 -9.29
N THR A 81 2.39 -37.97 -8.88
CA THR A 81 3.48 -37.73 -7.92
C THR A 81 4.79 -38.20 -8.50
N VAL A 82 5.89 -37.58 -8.09
CA VAL A 82 7.24 -38.00 -8.49
C VAL A 82 7.56 -39.34 -7.83
N GLN A 83 8.06 -40.30 -8.61
CA GLN A 83 8.36 -41.64 -8.14
C GLN A 83 9.28 -41.62 -6.91
N GLY A 84 8.86 -42.33 -5.85
CA GLY A 84 9.61 -42.42 -4.60
C GLY A 84 9.42 -41.25 -3.63
N THR A 85 8.50 -40.31 -3.91
CA THR A 85 8.22 -39.16 -3.03
C THR A 85 6.71 -38.92 -2.87
N SER A 86 6.30 -38.14 -1.85
CA SER A 86 4.94 -37.63 -1.70
C SER A 86 4.74 -36.28 -2.41
N THR A 87 5.67 -35.91 -3.31
CA THR A 87 5.71 -34.58 -3.92
C THR A 87 4.86 -34.54 -5.19
N PRO A 88 3.95 -33.55 -5.34
CA PRO A 88 3.16 -33.37 -6.56
C PRO A 88 4.04 -33.08 -7.79
N THR A 89 3.62 -33.60 -8.94
CA THR A 89 4.26 -33.31 -10.23
C THR A 89 3.79 -31.96 -10.80
N ILE A 90 4.73 -31.16 -11.33
CA ILE A 90 4.45 -30.00 -12.20
C ILE A 90 4.25 -30.51 -13.63
N SER A 91 3.00 -30.55 -14.10
CA SER A 91 2.69 -30.96 -15.47
C SER A 91 2.84 -29.79 -16.43
N ALA A 92 3.83 -29.85 -17.32
CA ALA A 92 3.98 -28.89 -18.41
C ALA A 92 2.86 -29.00 -19.47
N ASN A 93 2.05 -30.06 -19.43
CA ASN A 93 0.95 -30.30 -20.38
C ASN A 93 -0.41 -29.80 -19.86
N ALA A 94 -0.64 -29.84 -18.55
CA ALA A 94 -1.95 -29.55 -17.95
C ALA A 94 -2.45 -28.13 -18.23
N ALA A 95 -1.61 -27.09 -18.08
CA ALA A 95 -2.01 -25.71 -18.27
C ALA A 95 -2.48 -25.44 -19.72
N LEU A 96 -1.78 -25.99 -20.72
CA LEU A 96 -2.19 -25.87 -22.12
C LEU A 96 -3.52 -26.59 -22.40
N LEU A 97 -3.73 -27.77 -21.80
CA LEU A 97 -4.98 -28.53 -21.94
C LEU A 97 -6.17 -27.81 -21.30
N ILE A 98 -6.00 -27.22 -20.11
CA ILE A 98 -7.02 -26.39 -19.47
C ILE A 98 -7.39 -25.21 -20.38
N GLY A 99 -6.39 -24.50 -20.93
CA GLY A 99 -6.63 -23.44 -21.91
C GLY A 99 -7.39 -23.91 -23.14
N SER A 100 -7.10 -25.12 -23.63
CA SER A 100 -7.83 -25.70 -24.76
C SER A 100 -9.29 -26.01 -24.44
N LEU A 101 -9.59 -26.44 -23.20
CA LEU A 101 -10.96 -26.69 -22.74
C LEU A 101 -11.73 -25.38 -22.55
N LEU A 102 -11.08 -24.35 -22.01
CA LEU A 102 -11.67 -23.03 -21.83
C LEU A 102 -12.02 -22.34 -23.16
N GLN A 103 -11.29 -22.68 -24.24
CA GLN A 103 -11.61 -22.22 -25.59
C GLN A 103 -12.86 -22.90 -26.18
N SER A 104 -13.16 -24.14 -25.81
CA SER A 104 -14.35 -24.86 -26.27
C SER A 104 -15.59 -24.55 -25.43
N GLU A 105 -15.41 -24.38 -24.11
CA GLU A 105 -16.49 -24.11 -23.16
C GLU A 105 -16.09 -23.00 -22.18
N LYS A 106 -16.94 -21.97 -22.05
CA LYS A 106 -16.73 -20.85 -21.13
C LYS A 106 -17.16 -21.20 -19.70
N LEU A 107 -16.43 -22.09 -19.04
CA LEU A 107 -16.60 -22.39 -17.61
C LEU A 107 -15.47 -21.80 -16.77
N PRO A 108 -15.64 -21.66 -15.45
CA PRO A 108 -14.58 -21.22 -14.56
C PRO A 108 -13.36 -22.16 -14.57
N PHE A 109 -12.18 -21.63 -14.26
CA PHE A 109 -10.91 -22.37 -14.22
C PHE A 109 -10.99 -23.62 -13.34
N GLU A 110 -11.54 -23.47 -12.14
CA GLU A 110 -11.70 -24.52 -11.14
C GLU A 110 -12.53 -25.71 -11.63
N VAL A 111 -13.53 -25.45 -12.48
CA VAL A 111 -14.35 -26.49 -13.10
C VAL A 111 -13.55 -27.22 -14.17
N MET A 112 -12.80 -26.49 -15.00
CA MET A 112 -12.00 -27.10 -16.07
C MET A 112 -10.79 -27.87 -15.54
N ALA A 113 -10.13 -27.37 -14.51
CA ALA A 113 -9.04 -28.06 -13.83
C ALA A 113 -9.52 -29.39 -13.22
N ALA A 114 -10.65 -29.36 -12.50
CA ALA A 114 -11.26 -30.57 -11.95
C ALA A 114 -11.73 -31.55 -13.03
N ARG A 115 -12.25 -31.08 -14.17
CA ARG A 115 -12.61 -31.95 -15.31
C ARG A 115 -11.39 -32.61 -15.96
N LEU A 116 -10.26 -31.92 -16.02
CA LEU A 116 -9.04 -32.49 -16.59
C LEU A 116 -8.53 -33.65 -15.74
N SER A 117 -8.49 -33.49 -14.42
CA SER A 117 -8.15 -34.55 -13.47
C SER A 117 -8.64 -34.20 -12.06
N PRO A 118 -9.79 -34.73 -11.61
CA PRO A 118 -10.35 -34.34 -10.32
C PRO A 118 -9.46 -34.77 -9.16
N GLU A 119 -8.78 -35.90 -9.29
CA GLU A 119 -7.84 -36.43 -8.29
C GLU A 119 -6.60 -35.54 -8.09
N ARG A 120 -6.16 -34.83 -9.15
CA ARG A 120 -4.96 -33.99 -9.13
C ARG A 120 -5.25 -32.52 -8.90
N TYR A 121 -6.38 -32.04 -9.42
CA TYR A 121 -6.61 -30.61 -9.69
C TYR A 121 -7.93 -30.09 -9.14
N ALA A 122 -8.59 -30.83 -8.23
CA ALA A 122 -9.72 -30.30 -7.46
C ALA A 122 -9.27 -29.15 -6.55
N LEU A 123 -9.70 -27.94 -6.90
CA LEU A 123 -9.40 -26.71 -6.17
C LEU A 123 -10.32 -26.55 -4.97
N GLN A 124 -9.77 -26.09 -3.83
CA GLN A 124 -10.57 -25.77 -2.66
C GLN A 124 -11.44 -24.55 -2.91
N GLN A 125 -12.70 -24.61 -2.45
CA GLN A 125 -13.64 -23.51 -2.56
C GLN A 125 -14.09 -23.10 -1.17
N PHE A 126 -14.25 -21.80 -0.95
CA PHE A 126 -14.78 -21.30 0.32
C PHE A 126 -16.23 -21.73 0.50
N HIS A 127 -17.01 -21.70 -0.58
CA HIS A 127 -18.40 -22.16 -0.56
C HIS A 127 -18.44 -23.68 -0.29
N GLY A 128 -19.19 -24.07 0.74
CA GLY A 128 -19.30 -25.46 1.19
C GLY A 128 -18.14 -25.94 2.08
N SER A 129 -17.13 -25.11 2.34
CA SER A 129 -16.00 -25.48 3.21
C SER A 129 -16.40 -25.56 4.68
N ASP A 130 -15.64 -26.33 5.45
CA ASP A 130 -15.73 -26.36 6.92
C ASP A 130 -15.54 -24.96 7.52
N LEU A 131 -14.69 -24.12 6.90
CA LEU A 131 -14.48 -22.75 7.32
C LEU A 131 -15.75 -21.91 7.19
N GLN A 132 -16.45 -21.99 6.06
CA GLN A 132 -17.72 -21.27 5.89
C GLN A 132 -18.76 -21.75 6.92
N GLN A 133 -18.84 -23.06 7.16
CA GLN A 133 -19.76 -23.62 8.15
C GLN A 133 -19.42 -23.14 9.57
N MET A 134 -18.13 -23.12 9.93
CA MET A 134 -17.64 -22.60 11.22
C MET A 134 -18.00 -21.12 11.40
N LEU A 135 -17.77 -20.29 10.37
CA LEU A 135 -18.11 -18.87 10.41
C LEU A 135 -19.63 -18.64 10.54
N GLY A 136 -20.45 -19.49 9.94
CA GLY A 136 -21.91 -19.47 10.11
C GLY A 136 -22.37 -19.68 11.56
N ARG A 137 -21.63 -20.49 12.35
CA ARG A 137 -21.96 -20.77 13.76
C ARG A 137 -21.76 -19.59 14.70
N PHE A 138 -20.97 -18.57 14.32
CA PHE A 138 -20.84 -17.34 15.13
C PHE A 138 -22.19 -16.63 15.32
N ALA A 139 -23.11 -16.78 14.37
CA ALA A 139 -24.43 -16.19 14.47
C ALA A 139 -25.40 -17.04 15.33
N GLU A 140 -25.08 -18.29 15.63
CA GLU A 140 -25.97 -19.22 16.36
C GLU A 140 -25.90 -18.99 17.88
N PRO A 141 -27.04 -18.71 18.55
CA PRO A 141 -27.07 -18.56 20.01
C PRO A 141 -26.51 -19.80 20.72
N GLY A 142 -25.64 -19.58 21.72
CA GLY A 142 -25.09 -20.63 22.58
C GLY A 142 -23.98 -21.49 21.98
N HIS A 143 -23.58 -21.27 20.71
CA HIS A 143 -22.62 -22.12 19.99
C HIS A 143 -21.41 -21.35 19.47
N LEU A 144 -20.85 -20.46 20.29
CA LEU A 144 -19.66 -19.67 19.90
C LEU A 144 -18.45 -20.59 19.66
N PRO A 145 -17.90 -20.67 18.43
CA PRO A 145 -16.71 -21.45 18.16
C PRO A 145 -15.49 -20.95 18.95
N GLY A 146 -14.54 -21.84 19.23
CA GLY A 146 -13.30 -21.44 19.89
C GLY A 146 -12.44 -20.54 18.98
N LYS A 147 -11.88 -19.44 19.54
CA LYS A 147 -11.01 -18.52 18.79
C LYS A 147 -9.84 -19.24 18.12
N ALA A 148 -9.12 -20.08 18.88
CA ALA A 148 -7.93 -20.79 18.40
C ALA A 148 -8.26 -21.81 17.29
N GLU A 149 -9.36 -22.55 17.43
CA GLU A 149 -9.83 -23.50 16.42
C GLU A 149 -10.21 -22.78 15.11
N THR A 150 -10.96 -21.69 15.23
CA THR A 150 -11.35 -20.86 14.08
C THR A 150 -10.13 -20.27 13.39
N GLU A 151 -9.16 -19.74 14.16
CA GLU A 151 -7.92 -19.19 13.64
C GLU A 151 -7.09 -20.26 12.89
N GLN A 152 -7.00 -21.47 13.43
CA GLN A 152 -6.28 -22.57 12.82
C GLN A 152 -6.94 -23.02 11.51
N LEU A 153 -8.27 -23.06 11.46
CA LEU A 153 -9.04 -23.39 10.26
C LEU A 153 -8.87 -22.31 9.17
N ILE A 154 -8.90 -21.02 9.55
CA ILE A 154 -8.61 -19.89 8.64
C ILE A 154 -7.21 -20.03 8.04
N LYS A 155 -6.18 -20.23 8.89
CA LYS A 155 -4.78 -20.37 8.45
C LYS A 155 -4.59 -21.60 7.56
N GLY A 156 -5.19 -22.73 7.92
CA GLY A 156 -5.13 -23.97 7.15
C GLY A 156 -5.74 -23.81 5.75
N PHE A 157 -6.93 -23.21 5.68
CA PHE A 157 -7.60 -22.95 4.40
C PHE A 157 -6.82 -21.97 3.53
N ALA A 158 -6.32 -20.87 4.10
CA ALA A 158 -5.48 -19.90 3.40
C ALA A 158 -4.19 -20.53 2.84
N ARG A 159 -3.53 -21.38 3.63
CA ARG A 159 -2.31 -22.10 3.21
C ARG A 159 -2.60 -23.05 2.06
N SER A 160 -3.68 -23.83 2.14
CA SER A 160 -4.04 -24.75 1.06
C SER A 160 -4.40 -24.03 -0.23
N LEU A 161 -5.11 -22.89 -0.16
CA LEU A 161 -5.38 -22.06 -1.34
C LEU A 161 -4.09 -21.52 -1.95
N ALA A 162 -3.17 -21.02 -1.13
CA ALA A 162 -1.88 -20.51 -1.60
C ALA A 162 -1.06 -21.61 -2.28
N ASP A 163 -0.94 -22.79 -1.67
CA ASP A 163 -0.22 -23.95 -2.22
C ASP A 163 -0.81 -24.37 -3.58
N GLN A 164 -2.14 -24.45 -3.69
CA GLN A 164 -2.80 -24.81 -4.95
C GLN A 164 -2.59 -23.76 -6.05
N LEU A 165 -2.75 -22.47 -5.74
CA LEU A 165 -2.55 -21.40 -6.72
C LEU A 165 -1.10 -21.35 -7.21
N GLU A 166 -0.14 -21.54 -6.29
CA GLU A 166 1.28 -21.56 -6.59
C GLU A 166 1.66 -22.77 -7.45
N HIS A 167 1.07 -23.94 -7.19
CA HIS A 167 1.20 -25.12 -8.05
C HIS A 167 0.72 -24.83 -9.48
N PHE A 168 -0.49 -24.26 -9.64
CA PHE A 168 -0.99 -23.91 -10.96
C PHE A 168 -0.16 -22.85 -11.66
N GLN A 169 0.34 -21.84 -10.95
CA GLN A 169 1.19 -20.82 -11.54
C GLN A 169 2.52 -21.39 -12.03
N LEU A 170 3.18 -22.22 -11.22
CA LEU A 170 4.41 -22.91 -11.61
C LEU A 170 4.21 -23.87 -12.79
N MET A 171 3.03 -24.49 -12.92
CA MET A 171 2.67 -25.26 -14.13
C MET A 171 2.58 -24.35 -15.37
N HIS A 172 1.97 -23.16 -15.25
CA HIS A 172 1.90 -22.22 -16.38
C HIS A 172 3.30 -21.71 -16.77
N ASP A 173 4.16 -21.40 -15.78
CA ASP A 173 5.53 -20.97 -16.02
C ASP A 173 6.33 -22.07 -16.75
N ALA A 174 6.24 -23.33 -16.28
CA ALA A 174 6.89 -24.47 -16.93
C ALA A 174 6.38 -24.72 -18.35
N THR A 175 5.07 -24.58 -18.61
CA THR A 175 4.51 -24.68 -19.97
C THR A 175 5.01 -23.55 -20.87
N ALA A 176 5.14 -22.32 -20.36
CA ALA A 176 5.61 -21.18 -21.13
C ALA A 176 7.07 -21.35 -21.60
N GLU A 177 7.93 -21.91 -20.75
CA GLU A 177 9.33 -22.22 -21.08
C GLU A 177 9.47 -23.27 -22.19
N ALA A 178 8.50 -24.17 -22.32
CA ALA A 178 8.51 -25.22 -23.35
C ALA A 178 8.19 -24.71 -24.77
N PHE A 179 7.70 -23.46 -24.93
CA PHE A 179 7.32 -22.93 -26.25
C PHE A 179 8.52 -22.42 -27.06
N GLY A 180 8.88 -23.18 -28.10
CA GLY A 180 9.79 -22.72 -29.15
C GLY A 180 9.26 -21.54 -29.99
N PRO A 181 10.08 -21.00 -30.92
CA PRO A 181 9.77 -19.79 -31.69
C PRO A 181 8.47 -19.81 -32.52
N GLY A 182 7.93 -21.00 -32.85
CA GLY A 182 6.73 -21.18 -33.67
C GLY A 182 5.39 -21.30 -32.91
N GLY A 183 5.40 -21.23 -31.58
CA GLY A 183 4.25 -21.60 -30.73
C GLY A 183 3.14 -20.57 -30.55
N LEU A 184 2.89 -19.64 -31.47
CA LEU A 184 1.94 -18.51 -31.25
C LEU A 184 0.52 -18.96 -30.83
N ARG A 185 -0.01 -20.01 -31.46
CA ARG A 185 -1.35 -20.53 -31.12
C ARG A 185 -1.40 -21.17 -29.74
N ASP A 186 -0.31 -21.84 -29.34
CA ASP A 186 -0.23 -22.49 -28.04
C ASP A 186 -0.01 -21.44 -26.94
N ARG A 187 0.76 -20.37 -27.22
CA ARG A 187 0.87 -19.19 -26.36
C ARG A 187 -0.48 -18.53 -26.11
N ASN A 188 -1.29 -18.32 -27.16
CA ASN A 188 -2.64 -17.78 -26.99
C ASN A 188 -3.54 -18.73 -26.17
N THR A 189 -3.34 -20.04 -26.30
CA THR A 189 -4.09 -21.03 -25.51
C THR A 189 -3.68 -21.00 -24.05
N LEU A 190 -2.38 -20.94 -23.77
CA LEU A 190 -1.86 -20.79 -22.42
C LEU A 190 -2.34 -19.47 -21.80
N ALA A 191 -2.37 -18.38 -22.55
CA ALA A 191 -2.87 -17.08 -22.08
C ALA A 191 -4.35 -17.12 -21.66
N VAL A 192 -5.19 -17.90 -22.37
CA VAL A 192 -6.59 -18.12 -21.96
C VAL A 192 -6.65 -18.85 -20.60
N SER A 193 -5.81 -19.87 -20.41
CA SER A 193 -5.70 -20.57 -19.12
C SER A 193 -5.20 -19.65 -18.01
N GLN A 194 -4.15 -18.88 -18.28
CA GLN A 194 -3.53 -17.93 -17.34
C GLN A 194 -4.53 -16.86 -16.88
N ALA A 195 -5.31 -16.29 -17.82
CA ALA A 195 -6.33 -15.30 -17.50
C ALA A 195 -7.42 -15.89 -16.58
N ALA A 196 -7.90 -17.10 -16.89
CA ALA A 196 -8.90 -17.78 -16.08
C ALA A 196 -8.37 -18.15 -14.68
N LEU A 197 -7.09 -18.58 -14.58
CA LEU A 197 -6.41 -18.80 -13.31
C LEU A 197 -6.34 -17.51 -12.48
N GLY A 198 -5.94 -16.39 -13.10
CA GLY A 198 -5.87 -15.09 -12.44
C GLY A 198 -7.24 -14.61 -11.91
N GLU A 199 -8.33 -14.85 -12.66
CA GLU A 199 -9.69 -14.58 -12.19
C GLU A 199 -10.07 -15.43 -10.98
N TYR A 200 -9.77 -16.73 -11.02
CA TYR A 200 -10.00 -17.63 -9.89
C TYR A 200 -9.19 -17.20 -8.66
N ALA A 201 -7.89 -16.93 -8.83
CA ALA A 201 -7.00 -16.49 -7.76
C ALA A 201 -7.49 -15.19 -7.11
N GLY A 202 -8.06 -14.27 -7.89
CA GLY A 202 -8.65 -13.03 -7.39
C GLY A 202 -9.88 -13.25 -6.51
N ARG A 203 -10.72 -14.23 -6.86
CA ARG A 203 -11.86 -14.62 -6.03
C ARG A 203 -11.40 -15.39 -4.78
N ALA A 204 -10.51 -16.36 -4.97
CA ALA A 204 -10.01 -17.23 -3.91
C ALA A 204 -9.26 -16.44 -2.83
N SER A 205 -8.37 -15.52 -3.21
CA SER A 205 -7.59 -14.69 -2.27
C SER A 205 -8.44 -13.80 -1.37
N LYS A 206 -9.60 -13.34 -1.86
CA LYS A 206 -10.53 -12.49 -1.12
C LYS A 206 -11.64 -13.26 -0.40
N SER A 207 -11.73 -14.58 -0.61
CA SER A 207 -12.87 -15.38 -0.14
C SER A 207 -12.98 -15.42 1.39
N ILE A 208 -11.85 -15.54 2.08
CA ILE A 208 -11.77 -15.56 3.55
C ILE A 208 -12.21 -14.20 4.12
N GLU A 209 -11.64 -13.11 3.61
CA GLU A 209 -11.97 -11.74 4.04
C GLU A 209 -13.46 -11.42 3.77
N ALA A 210 -13.97 -11.80 2.60
CA ALA A 210 -15.38 -11.64 2.26
C ALA A 210 -16.30 -12.46 3.19
N GLY A 211 -15.91 -13.69 3.53
CA GLY A 211 -16.65 -14.56 4.45
C GLY A 211 -16.68 -14.01 5.88
N LEU A 212 -15.56 -13.48 6.37
CA LEU A 212 -15.45 -12.82 7.68
C LEU A 212 -16.31 -11.54 7.72
N ASN A 213 -16.20 -10.68 6.71
CA ASN A 213 -17.01 -9.45 6.61
C ASN A 213 -18.52 -9.77 6.51
N HIS A 214 -18.90 -10.78 5.75
CA HIS A 214 -20.28 -11.23 5.67
C HIS A 214 -20.80 -11.69 7.04
N SER A 215 -19.99 -12.47 7.77
CA SER A 215 -20.36 -12.96 9.11
C SER A 215 -20.46 -11.82 10.14
N LEU A 216 -19.58 -10.81 10.05
CA LEU A 216 -19.68 -9.58 10.85
C LEU A 216 -20.97 -8.80 10.54
N ALA A 217 -21.32 -8.64 9.27
CA ALA A 217 -22.56 -7.97 8.87
C ALA A 217 -23.81 -8.70 9.38
N VAL A 218 -23.83 -10.04 9.32
CA VAL A 218 -24.93 -10.86 9.86
C VAL A 218 -25.04 -10.67 11.39
N LEU A 219 -23.92 -10.57 12.11
CA LEU A 219 -23.92 -10.29 13.55
C LEU A 219 -24.46 -8.89 13.84
N ASP A 220 -24.04 -7.87 13.08
CA ASP A 220 -24.55 -6.49 13.21
C ASP A 220 -26.06 -6.42 12.99
N GLU A 221 -26.58 -7.10 11.98
CA GLU A 221 -28.03 -7.21 11.72
C GLU A 221 -28.78 -7.88 12.88
N ARG A 222 -28.23 -8.95 13.45
CA ARG A 222 -28.84 -9.65 14.60
C ARG A 222 -28.82 -8.81 15.88
N ILE A 223 -27.73 -8.09 16.13
CA ILE A 223 -27.63 -7.16 17.27
C ILE A 223 -28.67 -6.05 17.13
N ALA A 224 -28.79 -5.43 15.94
CA ALA A 224 -29.81 -4.42 15.69
C ALA A 224 -31.25 -4.95 15.85
N ALA A 225 -31.50 -6.20 15.45
CA ALA A 225 -32.79 -6.86 15.67
C ALA A 225 -33.08 -7.10 17.15
N LEU A 226 -32.07 -7.48 17.95
CA LEU A 226 -32.22 -7.61 19.41
C LEU A 226 -32.40 -6.26 20.10
N ASP A 227 -31.70 -5.21 19.67
CA ASP A 227 -31.89 -3.85 20.18
C ASP A 227 -33.34 -3.39 19.96
N SER A 228 -33.90 -3.66 18.78
CA SER A 228 -35.32 -3.38 18.47
C SER A 228 -36.28 -4.17 19.36
N GLN A 229 -35.94 -5.42 19.72
CA GLN A 229 -36.75 -6.22 20.65
C GLN A 229 -36.65 -5.71 22.09
N LEU A 230 -35.47 -5.23 22.50
CA LEU A 230 -35.21 -4.69 23.84
C LEU A 230 -36.00 -3.39 24.10
N GLU A 231 -36.26 -2.57 23.07
CA GLU A 231 -37.11 -1.38 23.17
C GLU A 231 -38.54 -1.70 23.62
N GLY A 232 -39.07 -2.88 23.24
CA GLY A 232 -40.42 -3.35 23.57
C GLY A 232 -40.49 -4.47 24.62
N ALA A 233 -39.37 -4.87 25.20
CA ALA A 233 -39.29 -6.04 26.09
C ALA A 233 -39.99 -5.81 27.44
N THR A 234 -40.69 -6.82 27.93
CA THR A 234 -41.23 -6.85 29.30
C THR A 234 -40.10 -7.08 30.31
N GLU A 235 -40.34 -6.80 31.59
CA GLU A 235 -39.34 -7.07 32.64
C GLU A 235 -38.92 -8.55 32.68
N ASP A 236 -39.82 -9.47 32.32
CA ASP A 236 -39.54 -10.92 32.30
C ASP A 236 -38.64 -11.35 31.12
N SER A 237 -38.77 -10.73 29.93
CA SER A 237 -38.00 -11.12 28.74
C SER A 237 -36.67 -10.37 28.58
N ARG A 238 -36.58 -9.18 29.17
CA ARG A 238 -35.39 -8.31 29.07
C ARG A 238 -34.08 -8.98 29.52
N PRO A 239 -34.01 -9.77 30.61
CA PRO A 239 -32.76 -10.43 31.01
C PRO A 239 -32.22 -11.39 29.95
N VAL A 240 -33.09 -12.20 29.33
CA VAL A 240 -32.70 -13.16 28.28
C VAL A 240 -32.20 -12.42 27.04
N LEU A 241 -32.92 -11.39 26.60
CA LEU A 241 -32.52 -10.58 25.45
C LEU A 241 -31.19 -9.86 25.67
N LEU A 242 -30.92 -9.37 26.89
CA LEU A 242 -29.63 -8.76 27.24
C LEU A 242 -28.49 -9.78 27.24
N MET A 243 -28.73 -11.00 27.73
CA MET A 243 -27.74 -12.08 27.67
C MET A 243 -27.43 -12.49 26.23
N ASP A 244 -28.45 -12.62 25.38
CA ASP A 244 -28.29 -12.93 23.96
C ASP A 244 -27.52 -11.81 23.23
N ARG A 245 -27.86 -10.55 23.53
CA ARG A 245 -27.16 -9.38 22.98
C ARG A 245 -25.68 -9.39 23.38
N GLN A 246 -25.37 -9.65 24.65
CA GLN A 246 -23.99 -9.73 25.13
C GLN A 246 -23.22 -10.89 24.48
N ALA A 247 -23.87 -12.04 24.23
CA ALA A 247 -23.27 -13.16 23.53
C ALA A 247 -22.93 -12.81 22.06
N LEU A 248 -23.83 -12.12 21.36
CA LEU A 248 -23.57 -11.66 19.99
C LEU A 248 -22.48 -10.58 19.93
N GLU A 249 -22.43 -9.65 20.88
CA GLU A 249 -21.35 -8.66 20.97
C GLU A 249 -19.98 -9.33 21.21
N THR A 250 -19.95 -10.37 22.04
CA THR A 250 -18.73 -11.17 22.27
C THR A 250 -18.30 -11.91 21.01
N ALA A 251 -19.24 -12.52 20.29
CA ALA A 251 -19.00 -13.19 19.01
C ALA A 251 -18.45 -12.21 17.96
N ARG A 252 -19.05 -11.02 17.88
CA ARG A 252 -18.65 -9.94 16.98
C ARG A 252 -17.25 -9.43 17.28
N ALA A 253 -16.93 -9.20 18.56
CA ALA A 253 -15.59 -8.78 18.99
C ALA A 253 -14.54 -9.84 18.61
N MET A 254 -14.82 -11.11 18.91
CA MET A 254 -13.92 -12.23 18.55
C MET A 254 -13.70 -12.34 17.04
N LEU A 255 -14.76 -12.22 16.24
CA LEU A 255 -14.67 -12.30 14.78
C LEU A 255 -13.93 -11.10 14.18
N SER A 256 -14.14 -9.91 14.75
CA SER A 256 -13.39 -8.70 14.37
C SER A 256 -11.90 -8.84 14.67
N ASP A 257 -11.55 -9.39 15.83
CA ASP A 257 -10.16 -9.68 16.18
C ASP A 257 -9.54 -10.70 15.23
N LEU A 258 -10.25 -11.81 14.96
CA LEU A 258 -9.81 -12.84 14.00
C LEU A 258 -9.59 -12.26 12.59
N HIS A 259 -10.45 -11.33 12.16
CA HIS A 259 -10.30 -10.64 10.89
C HIS A 259 -9.03 -9.78 10.86
N VAL A 260 -8.80 -8.96 11.88
CA VAL A 260 -7.59 -8.13 11.99
C VAL A 260 -6.32 -9.00 12.07
N ASP A 261 -6.37 -10.09 12.83
CA ASP A 261 -5.26 -11.04 13.00
C ASP A 261 -4.95 -11.76 11.67
N PHE A 262 -5.97 -12.22 10.94
CA PHE A 262 -5.81 -12.85 9.64
C PHE A 262 -5.22 -11.89 8.60
N CYS A 263 -5.75 -10.67 8.45
CA CYS A 263 -5.23 -9.70 7.47
C CYS A 263 -3.75 -9.35 7.67
N LYS A 264 -3.23 -9.50 8.90
CA LYS A 264 -1.82 -9.27 9.24
C LYS A 264 -0.97 -10.54 9.18
N SER A 265 -1.59 -11.72 9.05
CA SER A 265 -0.91 -13.01 9.08
C SER A 265 0.02 -13.22 7.87
N PRO A 266 1.09 -14.03 8.02
CA PRO A 266 1.91 -14.47 6.90
C PRO A 266 1.09 -15.20 5.81
N GLU A 267 0.08 -15.98 6.21
CA GLU A 267 -0.78 -16.72 5.29
C GLU A 267 -1.57 -15.80 4.35
N ALA A 268 -2.16 -14.72 4.88
CA ALA A 268 -2.89 -13.74 4.05
C ALA A 268 -1.96 -13.01 3.07
N LYS A 269 -0.75 -12.65 3.52
CA LYS A 269 0.28 -12.03 2.67
C LYS A 269 0.73 -12.97 1.56
N ARG A 270 1.01 -14.24 1.88
CA ARG A 270 1.38 -15.26 0.89
C ARG A 270 0.27 -15.48 -0.13
N LEU A 271 -0.98 -15.62 0.32
CA LEU A 271 -2.13 -15.79 -0.55
C LEU A 271 -2.30 -14.59 -1.51
N SER A 272 -2.11 -13.37 -1.00
CA SER A 272 -2.15 -12.15 -1.83
C SER A 272 -1.01 -12.08 -2.84
N ALA A 273 0.21 -12.47 -2.44
CA ALA A 273 1.38 -12.48 -3.31
C ALA A 273 1.23 -13.51 -4.45
N VAL A 274 0.78 -14.72 -4.13
CA VAL A 274 0.54 -15.76 -5.15
C VAL A 274 -0.57 -15.32 -6.12
N ALA A 275 -1.66 -14.74 -5.61
CA ALA A 275 -2.71 -14.20 -6.47
C ALA A 275 -2.17 -13.07 -7.38
N ALA A 276 -1.31 -12.18 -6.86
CA ALA A 276 -0.69 -11.13 -7.66
C ALA A 276 0.20 -11.69 -8.79
N HIS A 277 0.98 -12.75 -8.54
CA HIS A 277 1.73 -13.44 -9.61
C HIS A 277 0.80 -13.97 -10.70
N THR A 278 -0.28 -14.66 -10.33
CA THR A 278 -1.24 -15.21 -11.32
C THR A 278 -1.96 -14.14 -12.14
N GLN A 279 -2.14 -12.95 -11.58
CA GLN A 279 -2.83 -11.82 -12.22
C GLN A 279 -1.90 -10.87 -12.96
N MET A 280 -0.59 -11.11 -12.93
CA MET A 280 0.42 -10.15 -13.38
C MET A 280 0.20 -9.67 -14.82
N ASP A 281 -0.10 -10.58 -15.75
CA ASP A 281 -0.31 -10.21 -17.15
C ASP A 281 -1.56 -9.34 -17.32
N ALA A 282 -2.68 -9.71 -16.68
CA ALA A 282 -3.91 -8.92 -16.69
C ALA A 282 -3.72 -7.54 -16.03
N LEU A 283 -2.91 -7.47 -14.96
CA LEU A 283 -2.56 -6.22 -14.31
C LEU A 283 -1.74 -5.33 -15.24
N ILE A 284 -0.69 -5.85 -15.88
CA ILE A 284 0.17 -5.09 -16.80
C ILE A 284 -0.64 -4.58 -17.99
N ASP A 285 -1.49 -5.43 -18.57
CA ASP A 285 -2.38 -5.03 -19.66
C ASP A 285 -3.33 -3.92 -19.22
N LYS A 286 -3.96 -4.05 -18.05
CA LYS A 286 -4.81 -3.00 -17.49
C LYS A 286 -4.04 -1.70 -17.28
N LEU A 287 -2.85 -1.76 -16.69
CA LEU A 287 -2.01 -0.58 -16.46
C LEU A 287 -1.64 0.10 -17.79
N ASN A 288 -1.31 -0.68 -18.83
CA ASN A 288 -1.02 -0.17 -20.17
C ASN A 288 -2.25 0.43 -20.86
N VAL A 289 -3.42 -0.19 -20.73
CA VAL A 289 -4.70 0.35 -21.22
C VAL A 289 -5.02 1.66 -20.51
N ASP A 290 -4.93 1.70 -19.18
CA ASP A 290 -5.15 2.90 -18.37
C ASP A 290 -4.17 4.02 -18.77
N ARG A 291 -2.88 3.69 -18.93
CA ARG A 291 -1.86 4.60 -19.45
C ARG A 291 -2.21 5.14 -20.83
N SER A 292 -2.62 4.28 -21.76
CA SER A 292 -2.98 4.65 -23.13
C SER A 292 -4.24 5.50 -23.20
N SER A 293 -5.14 5.38 -22.22
CA SER A 293 -6.37 6.19 -22.12
C SER A 293 -6.09 7.69 -21.98
N VAL A 294 -4.88 8.04 -21.52
CA VAL A 294 -4.36 9.41 -21.41
C VAL A 294 -3.15 9.65 -22.34
N GLY A 295 -2.98 8.83 -23.37
CA GLY A 295 -1.96 9.03 -24.41
C GLY A 295 -2.40 10.00 -25.51
N GLY A 296 -1.44 10.58 -26.23
CA GLY A 296 -1.71 11.46 -27.37
C GLY A 296 -2.47 12.74 -27.00
N TRP A 297 -3.46 13.13 -27.80
CA TRP A 297 -4.26 14.35 -27.57
C TRP A 297 -5.09 14.26 -26.27
N LYS A 298 -5.44 13.05 -25.83
CA LYS A 298 -6.09 12.81 -24.52
C LYS A 298 -5.14 13.06 -23.35
N GLY A 299 -3.82 13.09 -23.58
CA GLY A 299 -2.80 13.42 -22.59
C GLY A 299 -2.82 14.88 -22.13
N ILE A 300 -3.57 15.75 -22.81
CA ILE A 300 -3.85 17.10 -22.34
C ILE A 300 -4.65 17.05 -21.03
N GLY A 301 -5.54 16.09 -20.85
CA GLY A 301 -6.40 15.99 -19.66
C GLY A 301 -5.62 15.99 -18.34
N PRO A 302 -4.69 15.04 -18.11
CA PRO A 302 -3.83 15.06 -16.91
C PRO A 302 -2.94 16.30 -16.79
N ILE A 303 -2.49 16.86 -17.92
CA ILE A 303 -1.71 18.11 -17.93
C ILE A 303 -2.57 19.25 -17.38
N VAL A 304 -3.79 19.44 -17.87
CA VAL A 304 -4.70 20.50 -17.38
C VAL A 304 -5.09 20.24 -15.92
N ALA A 305 -5.37 18.99 -15.55
CA ALA A 305 -5.70 18.59 -14.18
C ALA A 305 -4.59 18.91 -13.17
N ALA A 306 -3.32 18.93 -13.61
CA ALA A 306 -2.18 19.35 -12.79
C ALA A 306 -1.88 20.86 -12.89
N ALA A 307 -1.89 21.40 -14.12
CA ALA A 307 -1.47 22.76 -14.42
C ALA A 307 -2.42 23.82 -13.89
N VAL A 308 -3.75 23.62 -13.98
CA VAL A 308 -4.72 24.62 -13.51
C VAL A 308 -4.69 24.81 -11.99
N PRO A 309 -4.77 23.74 -11.16
CA PRO A 309 -4.60 23.91 -9.71
C PRO A 309 -3.24 24.52 -9.37
N GLN A 310 -2.15 24.08 -10.02
CA GLN A 310 -0.82 24.59 -9.71
C GLN A 310 -0.63 26.05 -10.13
N PHE A 311 -1.27 26.49 -11.23
CA PHE A 311 -1.34 27.88 -11.64
C PHE A 311 -1.99 28.74 -10.55
N MET A 312 -3.17 28.34 -10.09
CA MET A 312 -3.90 29.10 -9.08
C MET A 312 -3.18 29.11 -7.73
N VAL A 313 -2.68 27.96 -7.28
CA VAL A 313 -1.91 27.85 -6.02
C VAL A 313 -0.66 28.71 -6.09
N SER A 314 0.11 28.65 -7.17
CA SER A 314 1.37 29.40 -7.28
C SER A 314 1.12 30.91 -7.43
N MET A 315 0.07 31.30 -8.15
CA MET A 315 -0.36 32.70 -8.26
C MET A 315 -0.80 33.25 -6.91
N LEU A 316 -1.54 32.49 -6.11
CA LEU A 316 -2.03 32.96 -4.81
C LEU A 316 -0.93 32.94 -3.74
N HIS A 317 -0.24 31.81 -3.56
CA HIS A 317 0.80 31.66 -2.54
C HIS A 317 2.07 32.47 -2.88
N LEU A 318 2.76 32.13 -3.97
CA LEU A 318 4.05 32.75 -4.32
C LEU A 318 3.86 34.15 -4.95
N GLY A 319 2.75 34.33 -5.65
CA GLY A 319 2.37 35.60 -6.25
C GLY A 319 1.82 36.57 -5.22
N TYR A 320 0.50 36.56 -5.02
CA TYR A 320 -0.20 37.57 -4.22
C TYR A 320 0.26 37.60 -2.76
N ILE A 321 0.16 36.49 -2.03
CA ILE A 321 0.36 36.48 -0.57
C ILE A 321 1.81 36.82 -0.21
N ARG A 322 2.78 36.08 -0.76
CA ARG A 322 4.19 36.32 -0.47
C ARG A 322 4.63 37.72 -0.92
N THR A 323 4.27 38.12 -2.14
CA THR A 323 4.74 39.41 -2.68
C THR A 323 4.11 40.58 -1.94
N ALA A 324 2.80 40.56 -1.67
CA ALA A 324 2.14 41.62 -0.91
C ALA A 324 2.72 41.75 0.50
N THR A 325 2.99 40.62 1.17
CA THR A 325 3.64 40.62 2.49
C THR A 325 5.06 41.20 2.40
N SER A 326 5.82 40.81 1.37
CA SER A 326 7.18 41.33 1.14
C SER A 326 7.18 42.83 0.90
N ASP A 327 6.28 43.34 0.06
CA ASP A 327 6.18 44.78 -0.25
C ASP A 327 5.75 45.55 1.02
N ALA A 328 4.72 45.07 1.75
CA ALA A 328 4.29 45.69 3.01
C ALA A 328 5.41 45.72 4.07
N MET A 329 6.21 44.65 4.17
CA MET A 329 7.32 44.57 5.11
C MET A 329 8.52 45.43 4.72
N LYS A 330 8.72 45.68 3.42
CA LYS A 330 9.72 46.63 2.95
C LYS A 330 9.38 48.05 3.38
N ASP A 331 8.12 48.43 3.26
CA ASP A 331 7.62 49.75 3.64
C ASP A 331 7.60 49.94 5.17
N ALA A 332 7.18 48.92 5.91
CA ALA A 332 7.03 49.00 7.37
C ALA A 332 8.35 48.93 8.16
N VAL A 333 9.37 48.23 7.63
CA VAL A 333 10.64 47.99 8.34
C VAL A 333 11.80 48.37 7.43
N PRO A 334 12.19 49.65 7.29
CA PRO A 334 13.28 50.06 6.38
C PRO A 334 14.64 49.40 6.73
N GLU A 335 15.41 49.05 5.70
CA GLU A 335 16.71 48.36 5.84
C GLU A 335 17.74 49.26 6.53
N LYS A 336 18.00 49.02 7.81
CA LYS A 336 19.11 49.66 8.53
C LYS A 336 19.86 48.72 9.49
N SER A 337 19.42 47.48 9.67
CA SER A 337 20.06 46.51 10.58
C SER A 337 19.78 45.05 10.21
N ALA A 338 20.60 44.12 10.70
CA ALA A 338 20.36 42.68 10.56
C ALA A 338 19.01 42.25 11.18
N ASP A 339 18.62 42.88 12.31
CA ASP A 339 17.34 42.65 12.97
C ASP A 339 16.14 43.01 12.09
N ALA A 340 16.26 44.10 11.33
CA ALA A 340 15.23 44.51 10.36
C ALA A 340 15.05 43.43 9.29
N SER A 341 16.14 42.94 8.72
CA SER A 341 16.11 41.85 7.72
C SER A 341 15.51 40.57 8.27
N MET A 342 15.87 40.19 9.51
CA MET A 342 15.30 39.00 10.17
C MET A 342 13.81 39.16 10.46
N LYS A 343 13.36 40.33 10.93
CA LYS A 343 11.92 40.61 11.14
C LYS A 343 11.12 40.49 9.84
N ARG A 344 11.64 41.02 8.73
CA ARG A 344 11.02 40.87 7.42
C ARG A 344 10.98 39.40 6.99
N ALA A 345 12.09 38.68 7.14
CA ALA A 345 12.16 37.26 6.81
C ALA A 345 11.17 36.43 7.63
N LEU A 346 11.02 36.73 8.92
CA LEU A 346 10.05 36.09 9.80
C LEU A 346 8.61 36.33 9.31
N ALA A 347 8.23 37.59 9.08
CA ALA A 347 6.87 37.93 8.65
C ALA A 347 6.52 37.36 7.27
N VAL A 348 7.41 37.54 6.28
CA VAL A 348 7.23 36.99 4.93
C VAL A 348 7.23 35.47 4.96
N GLY A 349 8.15 34.87 5.70
CA GLY A 349 8.36 33.44 5.76
C GLY A 349 7.25 32.68 6.45
N LEU A 350 6.81 33.14 7.63
CA LEU A 350 5.67 32.56 8.32
C LEU A 350 4.42 32.67 7.45
N THR A 351 4.12 33.86 6.92
CA THR A 351 2.92 34.08 6.08
C THR A 351 2.94 33.20 4.84
N ALA A 352 4.09 33.09 4.17
CA ALA A 352 4.20 32.24 2.99
C ALA A 352 4.12 30.75 3.34
N GLY A 353 4.71 30.29 4.44
CA GLY A 353 4.61 28.90 4.87
C GLY A 353 3.20 28.48 5.27
N VAL A 354 2.49 29.35 6.02
CA VAL A 354 1.06 29.19 6.34
C VAL A 354 0.23 29.11 5.05
N ALA A 355 0.49 30.05 4.13
CA ALA A 355 -0.21 30.08 2.85
C ALA A 355 0.10 28.85 1.98
N HIS A 356 1.32 28.32 2.01
CA HIS A 356 1.68 27.13 1.26
C HIS A 356 0.79 25.94 1.64
N GLU A 357 0.56 25.71 2.94
CA GLU A 357 -0.32 24.62 3.40
C GLU A 357 -1.79 24.95 3.17
N GLY A 358 -2.24 26.10 3.67
CA GLY A 358 -3.65 26.49 3.63
C GLY A 358 -4.19 26.63 2.22
N VAL A 359 -3.45 27.30 1.33
CA VAL A 359 -3.87 27.47 -0.07
C VAL A 359 -3.82 26.14 -0.82
N THR A 360 -2.77 25.33 -0.64
CA THR A 360 -2.64 24.07 -1.38
C THR A 360 -3.72 23.07 -0.96
N ASN A 361 -3.95 22.92 0.34
CA ASN A 361 -4.88 21.92 0.89
C ASN A 361 -6.35 22.34 0.75
N LEU A 362 -6.63 23.64 0.58
CA LEU A 362 -7.97 24.11 0.25
C LEU A 362 -8.21 24.08 -1.27
N LEU A 363 -7.32 24.68 -2.05
CA LEU A 363 -7.58 25.00 -3.44
C LEU A 363 -7.48 23.79 -4.37
N LYS A 364 -6.51 22.89 -4.14
CA LYS A 364 -6.37 21.69 -4.99
C LYS A 364 -7.62 20.80 -4.89
N PRO A 365 -8.11 20.42 -3.69
CA PRO A 365 -9.34 19.65 -3.57
C PRO A 365 -10.56 20.37 -4.15
N MET A 366 -10.71 21.69 -3.92
CA MET A 366 -11.83 22.45 -4.49
C MET A 366 -11.84 22.46 -6.02
N VAL A 367 -10.68 22.66 -6.66
CA VAL A 367 -10.57 22.64 -8.12
C VAL A 367 -10.83 21.23 -8.67
N GLN A 368 -10.30 20.19 -8.01
CA GLN A 368 -10.55 18.80 -8.39
C GLN A 368 -12.04 18.43 -8.26
N ALA A 369 -12.68 18.78 -7.14
CA ALA A 369 -14.12 18.60 -6.94
C ALA A 369 -14.93 19.40 -7.96
N GLY A 370 -14.47 20.60 -8.35
CA GLY A 370 -15.04 21.39 -9.43
C GLY A 370 -14.98 20.69 -10.79
N PHE A 371 -13.83 20.11 -11.15
CA PHE A 371 -13.68 19.32 -12.38
C PHE A 371 -14.60 18.09 -12.38
N GLN A 372 -14.72 17.40 -11.24
CA GLN A 372 -15.60 16.25 -11.10
C GLN A 372 -17.08 16.64 -11.18
N LYS A 373 -17.50 17.68 -10.46
CA LYS A 373 -18.89 18.18 -10.49
C LYS A 373 -19.32 18.65 -11.88
N ALA A 374 -18.39 19.20 -12.67
CA ALA A 374 -18.63 19.61 -14.05
C ALA A 374 -18.52 18.45 -15.07
N GLY A 375 -18.17 17.24 -14.62
CA GLY A 375 -17.95 16.07 -15.47
C GLY A 375 -16.72 16.19 -16.39
N LEU A 376 -15.80 17.11 -16.11
CA LEU A 376 -14.60 17.35 -16.94
C LEU A 376 -13.55 16.25 -16.76
N ASN A 377 -13.52 15.62 -15.58
CA ASN A 377 -12.72 14.42 -15.33
C ASN A 377 -13.10 13.28 -16.29
N GLU A 378 -14.39 13.11 -16.58
CA GLU A 378 -14.90 12.08 -17.49
C GLU A 378 -14.84 12.53 -18.96
N ARG A 379 -15.38 13.73 -19.26
CA ARG A 379 -15.50 14.25 -20.63
C ARG A 379 -14.17 14.61 -21.27
N LEU A 380 -13.24 15.17 -20.49
CA LEU A 380 -11.94 15.66 -20.99
C LEU A 380 -10.76 14.86 -20.44
N ASN A 381 -10.99 13.76 -19.71
CA ASN A 381 -9.95 13.00 -19.00
C ASN A 381 -9.07 13.91 -18.12
N MET A 382 -9.66 14.92 -17.48
CA MET A 382 -8.95 15.76 -16.49
C MET A 382 -8.74 15.01 -15.18
N VAL A 383 -7.93 13.95 -15.24
CA VAL A 383 -7.65 13.03 -14.15
C VAL A 383 -6.20 13.19 -13.70
N PRO A 384 -5.93 13.30 -12.38
CA PRO A 384 -4.55 13.31 -11.89
C PRO A 384 -3.85 11.99 -12.21
N LEU A 385 -2.52 11.96 -12.11
CA LEU A 385 -1.73 10.73 -12.20
C LEU A 385 -1.37 10.25 -10.81
N LYS A 386 -1.39 8.93 -10.61
CA LYS A 386 -0.85 8.28 -9.41
C LYS A 386 0.26 7.32 -9.79
N GLY A 387 1.23 7.16 -8.88
CA GLY A 387 2.19 6.08 -8.99
C GLY A 387 1.48 4.73 -8.82
N ILE A 388 1.88 3.73 -9.59
CA ILE A 388 1.37 2.37 -9.44
C ILE A 388 1.75 1.78 -8.07
N ASP A 389 0.99 0.80 -7.60
CA ASP A 389 1.34 0.07 -6.37
C ASP A 389 2.51 -0.88 -6.65
N THR A 390 3.61 -0.68 -5.92
CA THR A 390 4.89 -1.38 -6.15
C THR A 390 4.77 -2.87 -5.85
N ASP A 391 4.06 -3.22 -4.78
CA ASP A 391 3.91 -4.61 -4.35
C ASP A 391 2.98 -5.40 -5.29
N SER A 392 2.05 -4.72 -5.98
CA SER A 392 1.17 -5.36 -6.97
C SER A 392 1.90 -5.81 -8.24
N VAL A 393 2.92 -5.06 -8.70
CA VAL A 393 3.67 -5.37 -9.92
C VAL A 393 4.97 -6.11 -9.66
N ILE A 394 5.47 -6.10 -8.41
CA ILE A 394 6.62 -6.88 -7.96
C ILE A 394 6.19 -7.58 -6.65
N PRO A 395 5.33 -8.62 -6.73
CA PRO A 395 4.86 -9.36 -5.56
C PRO A 395 5.99 -10.10 -4.84
N ASP A 396 5.73 -10.48 -3.59
CA ASP A 396 6.67 -11.30 -2.81
C ASP A 396 6.93 -12.63 -3.55
N PRO A 397 8.14 -13.21 -3.43
CA PRO A 397 8.48 -14.41 -4.17
C PRO A 397 7.69 -15.62 -3.68
N PHE A 398 7.55 -16.62 -4.56
CA PHE A 398 7.04 -17.94 -4.25
C PHE A 398 7.84 -18.63 -3.14
N GLU A 399 7.15 -19.39 -2.29
CA GLU A 399 7.77 -20.27 -1.28
C GLU A 399 8.10 -21.65 -1.85
N LEU A 400 7.45 -22.04 -2.94
CA LEU A 400 7.64 -23.27 -3.69
C LEU A 400 8.41 -22.99 -4.98
N LYS A 401 9.05 -24.02 -5.53
CA LYS A 401 9.72 -23.99 -6.82
C LYS A 401 9.43 -25.28 -7.57
N ASN A 402 9.57 -25.20 -8.89
CA ASN A 402 9.65 -26.38 -9.75
C ASN A 402 11.10 -26.88 -9.78
N ASP A 403 11.36 -28.03 -9.18
CA ASP A 403 12.65 -28.72 -9.26
C ASP A 403 12.51 -29.97 -10.13
N ASN A 404 12.86 -29.84 -11.41
CA ASN A 404 12.82 -30.94 -12.40
C ASN A 404 11.46 -31.66 -12.48
N GLY A 405 10.37 -30.91 -12.39
CA GLY A 405 9.01 -31.43 -12.40
C GLY A 405 8.45 -31.75 -11.02
N ALA A 406 9.22 -31.61 -9.94
CA ALA A 406 8.76 -31.76 -8.56
C ALA A 406 8.40 -30.39 -7.95
N LEU A 407 7.23 -30.27 -7.31
CA LEU A 407 6.86 -29.08 -6.55
C LEU A 407 7.49 -29.12 -5.15
N VAL A 408 8.60 -28.43 -4.94
CA VAL A 408 9.34 -28.46 -3.66
C VAL A 408 9.38 -27.09 -3.00
N ARG A 409 9.49 -27.05 -1.67
CA ARG A 409 9.69 -25.79 -0.95
C ARG A 409 11.13 -25.30 -1.16
N LYS A 410 11.30 -23.99 -1.35
CA LYS A 410 12.62 -23.35 -1.45
C LYS A 410 13.39 -23.50 -0.13
N THR A 411 14.72 -23.58 -0.22
CA THR A 411 15.55 -23.54 0.98
C THR A 411 15.53 -22.13 1.60
N PRO A 412 15.92 -21.97 2.88
CA PRO A 412 16.02 -20.65 3.51
C PRO A 412 16.95 -19.69 2.74
N GLU A 413 18.03 -20.21 2.16
CA GLU A 413 18.98 -19.44 1.35
C GLU A 413 18.33 -18.94 0.06
N GLU A 414 17.68 -19.81 -0.70
CA GLU A 414 16.95 -19.44 -1.93
C GLU A 414 15.86 -18.41 -1.65
N ALA A 415 15.10 -18.60 -0.56
CA ALA A 415 14.07 -17.65 -0.16
C ALA A 415 14.64 -16.28 0.26
N ALA A 416 15.86 -16.23 0.82
CA ALA A 416 16.54 -14.99 1.16
C ALA A 416 17.07 -14.27 -0.09
N GLU A 417 17.64 -15.01 -1.04
CA GLU A 417 18.10 -14.48 -2.33
C GLU A 417 16.94 -13.87 -3.14
N ASP A 418 15.81 -14.59 -3.25
CA ASP A 418 14.63 -14.09 -3.95
C ASP A 418 14.05 -12.84 -3.29
N LYS A 419 14.02 -12.79 -1.96
CA LYS A 419 13.57 -11.59 -1.22
C LYS A 419 14.50 -10.41 -1.46
N ALA A 420 15.81 -10.63 -1.50
CA ALA A 420 16.79 -9.59 -1.80
C ALA A 420 16.62 -9.08 -3.25
N PHE A 421 16.38 -9.99 -4.20
CA PHE A 421 16.09 -9.66 -5.58
C PHE A 421 14.82 -8.80 -5.71
N VAL A 422 13.70 -9.24 -5.11
CA VAL A 422 12.44 -8.47 -5.09
C VAL A 422 12.63 -7.09 -4.45
N ALA A 423 13.34 -7.00 -3.32
CA ALA A 423 13.64 -5.72 -2.68
C ALA A 423 14.45 -4.78 -3.60
N SER A 424 15.41 -5.33 -4.36
CA SER A 424 16.19 -4.55 -5.33
C SER A 424 15.33 -4.02 -6.48
N GLU A 425 14.44 -4.83 -7.05
CA GLU A 425 13.54 -4.43 -8.13
C GLU A 425 12.51 -3.40 -7.65
N ARG A 426 11.96 -3.58 -6.44
CA ARG A 426 11.07 -2.60 -5.81
C ARG A 426 11.78 -1.27 -5.59
N ALA A 427 13.05 -1.28 -5.21
CA ALA A 427 13.85 -0.06 -5.07
C ALA A 427 14.00 0.66 -6.41
N VAL A 428 14.28 -0.06 -7.50
CA VAL A 428 14.36 0.52 -8.86
C VAL A 428 13.03 1.17 -9.27
N LEU A 429 11.90 0.47 -9.09
CA LEU A 429 10.58 1.03 -9.42
C LEU A 429 10.26 2.25 -8.54
N ASN A 430 10.52 2.18 -7.23
CA ASN A 430 10.31 3.30 -6.32
C ASN A 430 11.17 4.51 -6.67
N GLN A 431 12.43 4.31 -7.11
CA GLN A 431 13.26 5.39 -7.63
C GLN A 431 12.60 6.07 -8.83
N LYS A 432 12.04 5.32 -9.80
CA LYS A 432 11.31 5.90 -10.93
C LYS A 432 10.05 6.66 -10.51
N LYS A 433 9.35 6.21 -9.45
CA LYS A 433 8.18 6.91 -8.89
C LYS A 433 8.55 8.27 -8.29
N VAL A 434 9.77 8.41 -7.77
CA VAL A 434 10.20 9.65 -7.11
C VAL A 434 11.03 10.57 -8.01
N GLN A 435 11.50 10.13 -9.18
CA GLN A 435 12.34 10.90 -10.12
C GLN A 435 11.85 12.32 -10.42
N VAL A 436 10.53 12.50 -10.46
CA VAL A 436 9.84 13.77 -10.80
C VAL A 436 9.21 14.45 -9.59
N SER A 437 9.51 13.95 -8.39
CA SER A 437 9.03 14.48 -7.11
C SER A 437 10.10 15.34 -6.42
N SER A 438 9.71 16.06 -5.37
CA SER A 438 10.62 16.90 -4.59
C SER A 438 11.73 16.12 -3.84
N THR A 439 11.68 14.79 -3.75
CA THR A 439 12.76 14.01 -3.11
C THR A 439 13.92 13.74 -4.04
N HIS A 440 13.73 13.88 -5.35
CA HIS A 440 14.75 13.56 -6.35
C HIS A 440 15.31 14.85 -6.98
N PRO A 441 16.65 14.96 -7.21
CA PRO A 441 17.25 16.17 -7.77
C PRO A 441 16.59 16.64 -9.08
N LEU A 442 16.30 15.74 -10.02
CA LEU A 442 15.57 16.08 -11.25
C LEU A 442 14.18 16.70 -10.98
N GLY A 443 13.44 16.19 -10.00
CA GLY A 443 12.10 16.68 -9.67
C GLY A 443 12.11 18.05 -8.99
N GLU A 444 13.20 18.43 -8.33
CA GLU A 444 13.46 19.79 -7.82
C GLU A 444 13.95 20.75 -8.92
N MET A 445 14.72 20.26 -9.90
CA MET A 445 15.21 21.08 -11.01
C MET A 445 14.09 21.58 -11.93
N ILE A 446 12.98 20.83 -12.07
CA ILE A 446 11.81 21.25 -12.86
C ILE A 446 11.23 22.58 -12.34
N PRO A 447 10.80 22.69 -11.06
CA PRO A 447 10.30 23.95 -10.52
C PRO A 447 11.39 25.03 -10.49
N TYR A 448 12.65 24.70 -10.19
CA TYR A 448 13.74 25.70 -10.23
C TYR A 448 13.90 26.32 -11.62
N GLY A 449 13.88 25.50 -12.68
CA GLY A 449 13.92 25.96 -14.06
C GLY A 449 12.70 26.79 -14.45
N ALA A 450 11.49 26.31 -14.13
CA ALA A 450 10.25 26.99 -14.48
C ALA A 450 10.09 28.35 -13.76
N PHE A 451 10.30 28.37 -12.44
CA PHE A 451 10.18 29.59 -11.64
C PHE A 451 11.37 30.54 -11.82
N GLY A 452 12.58 30.02 -11.97
CA GLY A 452 13.77 30.83 -12.28
C GLY A 452 13.66 31.49 -13.65
N GLY A 453 13.35 30.69 -14.69
CA GLY A 453 13.15 31.17 -16.05
C GLY A 453 11.98 32.15 -16.17
N GLY A 454 10.84 31.84 -15.53
CA GLY A 454 9.68 32.74 -15.52
C GLY A 454 9.99 34.11 -14.92
N GLN A 455 10.72 34.16 -13.80
CA GLN A 455 11.13 35.42 -13.17
C GLN A 455 12.18 36.17 -13.99
N ALA A 456 13.12 35.47 -14.65
CA ALA A 456 14.05 36.09 -15.59
C ALA A 456 13.33 36.76 -16.77
N VAL A 457 12.38 36.06 -17.40
CA VAL A 457 11.58 36.62 -18.51
C VAL A 457 10.75 37.81 -18.04
N ARG A 458 10.09 37.72 -16.87
CA ARG A 458 9.36 38.86 -16.29
C ARG A 458 10.27 40.08 -16.09
N GLN A 459 11.46 39.85 -15.54
CA GLN A 459 12.42 40.94 -15.30
C GLN A 459 12.95 41.54 -16.60
N MET A 460 13.21 40.70 -17.61
CA MET A 460 13.59 41.15 -18.94
C MET A 460 12.51 42.04 -19.57
N LEU A 461 11.25 41.60 -19.54
CA LEU A 461 10.11 42.38 -20.06
C LEU A 461 9.92 43.70 -19.31
N ASN A 462 10.20 43.72 -18.01
CA ASN A 462 10.24 44.94 -17.20
C ASN A 462 11.34 45.90 -17.66
N ASP A 463 12.56 45.39 -17.86
CA ASP A 463 13.71 46.22 -18.20
C ASP A 463 13.63 46.77 -19.63
N PHE A 464 12.86 46.12 -20.51
CA PHE A 464 12.48 46.63 -21.83
C PHE A 464 11.24 47.53 -21.85
N ASN A 465 10.65 47.84 -20.68
CA ASN A 465 9.41 48.62 -20.54
C ASN A 465 8.22 48.05 -21.34
N LEU A 466 8.23 46.75 -21.66
CA LEU A 466 7.13 46.08 -22.37
C LEU A 466 5.98 45.71 -21.44
N LEU A 467 6.29 45.54 -20.14
CA LEU A 467 5.31 45.26 -19.09
C LEU A 467 5.84 45.83 -17.79
N ASN A 468 4.99 46.44 -16.95
CA ASN A 468 5.41 46.83 -15.60
C ASN A 468 5.50 45.56 -14.72
N GLY A 469 6.63 44.86 -14.83
CA GLY A 469 6.87 43.59 -14.16
C GLY A 469 7.02 43.73 -12.65
N GLN A 470 7.08 44.96 -12.11
CA GLN A 470 7.12 45.21 -10.67
C GLN A 470 5.75 45.16 -9.99
N THR A 471 4.65 45.22 -10.76
CA THR A 471 3.30 45.12 -10.19
C THR A 471 3.06 43.77 -9.50
N LEU A 472 2.26 43.79 -8.44
CA LEU A 472 1.85 42.59 -7.70
C LEU A 472 1.22 41.55 -8.65
N SER A 473 0.33 41.99 -9.54
CA SER A 473 -0.35 41.13 -10.51
C SER A 473 0.62 40.52 -11.53
N ALA A 474 1.60 41.26 -12.03
CA ALA A 474 2.60 40.70 -12.95
C ALA A 474 3.42 39.61 -12.27
N ARG A 475 3.92 39.85 -11.05
CA ARG A 475 4.64 38.84 -10.25
C ARG A 475 3.76 37.62 -9.95
N ALA A 476 2.47 37.83 -9.69
CA ALA A 476 1.53 36.77 -9.41
C ALA A 476 1.20 35.91 -10.63
N VAL A 477 0.90 36.52 -11.77
CA VAL A 477 0.65 35.82 -13.03
C VAL A 477 1.91 35.06 -13.48
N THR A 478 3.10 35.66 -13.38
CA THR A 478 4.36 34.94 -13.66
C THR A 478 4.54 33.72 -12.78
N SER A 479 4.24 33.83 -11.48
CA SER A 479 4.32 32.69 -10.55
C SER A 479 3.27 31.62 -10.88
N GLY A 480 2.07 32.01 -11.29
CA GLY A 480 1.05 31.10 -11.80
C GLY A 480 1.52 30.35 -13.04
N ILE A 481 1.99 31.05 -14.07
CA ILE A 481 2.50 30.46 -15.31
C ILE A 481 3.67 29.51 -15.02
N ALA A 482 4.63 29.93 -14.19
CA ALA A 482 5.74 29.07 -13.78
C ALA A 482 5.27 27.80 -13.07
N GLY A 483 4.28 27.92 -12.18
CA GLY A 483 3.63 26.77 -11.55
C GLY A 483 2.97 25.83 -12.55
N ALA A 484 2.25 26.37 -13.55
CA ALA A 484 1.63 25.61 -14.62
C ALA A 484 2.64 24.86 -15.48
N ILE A 485 3.75 25.52 -15.86
CA ILE A 485 4.86 24.92 -16.61
C ILE A 485 5.49 23.80 -15.79
N SER A 486 5.82 24.05 -14.52
CA SER A 486 6.40 23.03 -13.63
C SER A 486 5.52 21.79 -13.53
N ALA A 487 4.22 21.96 -13.28
CA ALA A 487 3.27 20.85 -13.22
C ALA A 487 3.14 20.13 -14.57
N THR A 488 3.11 20.87 -15.68
CA THR A 488 3.06 20.30 -17.03
C THR A 488 4.29 19.43 -17.31
N THR A 489 5.49 19.94 -17.03
CA THR A 489 6.74 19.20 -17.21
C THR A 489 6.81 17.96 -16.32
N GLN A 490 6.40 18.06 -15.05
CA GLN A 490 6.30 16.92 -14.15
C GLN A 490 5.32 15.88 -14.69
N THR A 491 4.12 16.29 -15.10
CA THR A 491 3.12 15.40 -15.68
C THR A 491 3.64 14.73 -16.96
N ILE A 492 4.28 15.46 -17.88
CA ILE A 492 4.87 14.86 -19.09
C ILE A 492 5.94 13.82 -18.73
N ALA A 493 6.80 14.11 -17.76
CA ALA A 493 7.81 13.16 -17.31
C ALA A 493 7.18 11.93 -16.63
N GLN A 494 6.14 12.10 -15.81
CA GLN A 494 5.33 10.98 -15.28
C GLN A 494 4.69 10.17 -16.41
N LEU A 495 4.17 10.86 -17.43
CA LEU A 495 3.52 10.24 -18.58
C LEU A 495 4.51 9.38 -19.40
N ASN A 496 5.79 9.72 -19.40
CA ASN A 496 6.82 8.98 -20.13
C ASN A 496 7.58 7.97 -19.25
N SER A 497 7.28 7.92 -17.95
CA SER A 497 8.00 7.05 -17.02
C SER A 497 7.50 5.60 -17.10
N THR A 498 8.42 4.71 -17.47
CA THR A 498 8.19 3.27 -17.63
C THR A 498 9.26 2.51 -16.86
N TYR A 499 8.86 1.49 -16.10
CA TYR A 499 9.73 0.47 -15.53
C TYR A 499 9.76 -0.74 -16.48
N VAL A 500 10.92 -1.38 -16.61
CA VAL A 500 11.08 -2.59 -17.42
C VAL A 500 11.41 -3.69 -16.44
N ASP A 501 10.56 -4.71 -16.37
CA ASP A 501 10.76 -5.83 -15.46
C ASP A 501 11.84 -6.80 -16.00
N PRO A 502 12.27 -7.80 -15.20
CA PRO A 502 13.28 -8.78 -15.64
C PRO A 502 12.87 -9.60 -16.87
N ARG A 503 11.56 -9.70 -17.18
CA ARG A 503 11.03 -10.38 -18.38
C ARG A 503 10.98 -9.45 -19.60
N GLY A 504 11.43 -8.21 -19.48
CA GLY A 504 11.42 -7.21 -20.55
C GLY A 504 10.07 -6.54 -20.79
N ARG A 505 9.07 -6.76 -19.91
CA ARG A 505 7.75 -6.14 -20.00
C ARG A 505 7.85 -4.68 -19.58
N LYS A 506 7.26 -3.79 -20.38
CA LYS A 506 7.17 -2.36 -20.10
C LYS A 506 5.95 -2.10 -19.23
N ILE A 507 6.18 -1.64 -18.00
CA ILE A 507 5.16 -1.32 -17.00
C ILE A 507 5.16 0.19 -16.77
N PRO A 508 4.02 0.88 -16.97
CA PRO A 508 3.96 2.32 -16.71
C PRO A 508 4.11 2.59 -15.20
N VAL A 509 4.94 3.57 -14.85
CA VAL A 509 5.17 3.94 -13.44
C VAL A 509 3.99 4.75 -12.89
N PHE A 510 3.30 5.49 -13.77
CA PHE A 510 2.16 6.32 -13.43
C PHE A 510 0.95 6.04 -14.33
N THR A 511 -0.21 5.88 -13.69
CA THR A 511 -1.50 5.69 -14.36
C THR A 511 -2.51 6.76 -13.91
N PRO A 512 -3.56 7.04 -14.71
CA PRO A 512 -4.60 7.96 -14.31
C PRO A 512 -5.27 7.51 -13.00
N ASP A 513 -5.39 8.43 -12.06
CA ASP A 513 -6.16 8.24 -10.84
C ASP A 513 -7.60 8.70 -11.07
N ARG A 514 -8.48 7.72 -11.24
CA ARG A 514 -9.91 7.92 -11.48
C ARG A 514 -10.74 7.82 -10.21
N ALA A 515 -10.11 7.84 -9.03
CA ALA A 515 -10.83 7.89 -7.77
C ALA A 515 -11.65 9.20 -7.69
N ASN A 516 -12.90 9.10 -7.24
CA ASN A 516 -13.71 10.27 -6.95
C ASN A 516 -13.09 11.02 -5.77
N ALA A 517 -12.95 12.33 -5.89
CA ALA A 517 -12.47 13.18 -4.82
C ALA A 517 -13.62 13.37 -3.85
N ASP A 518 -13.33 13.20 -2.57
CA ASP A 518 -14.28 13.46 -1.51
C ASP A 518 -13.85 14.76 -0.85
N LEU A 519 -14.44 15.87 -1.30
CA LEU A 519 -14.04 17.20 -0.85
C LEU A 519 -14.07 17.31 0.68
N GLY A 520 -15.05 16.71 1.35
CA GLY A 520 -15.14 16.75 2.82
C GLY A 520 -13.96 16.04 3.46
N LYS A 521 -13.67 14.82 2.99
CA LYS A 521 -12.54 14.02 3.47
C LYS A 521 -11.19 14.63 3.14
N ASP A 522 -11.02 15.20 1.95
CA ASP A 522 -9.76 15.77 1.47
C ASP A 522 -9.45 17.09 2.17
N LEU A 523 -10.47 17.93 2.44
CA LEU A 523 -10.32 19.14 3.25
C LEU A 523 -10.00 18.80 4.71
N ALA A 524 -10.69 17.84 5.31
CA ALA A 524 -10.45 17.42 6.69
C ALA A 524 -9.00 16.93 6.87
N LYS A 525 -8.54 16.04 6.00
CA LYS A 525 -7.16 15.53 6.00
C LYS A 525 -6.09 16.62 5.84
N GLY A 526 -6.40 17.67 5.10
CA GLY A 526 -5.43 18.72 4.78
C GLY A 526 -5.38 19.87 5.78
N LEU A 527 -6.43 20.08 6.58
CA LEU A 527 -6.58 21.29 7.41
C LEU A 527 -6.80 21.00 8.89
N ASP A 528 -6.97 19.75 9.30
CA ASP A 528 -7.13 19.44 10.71
C ASP A 528 -5.81 19.54 11.48
N LEU A 529 -5.55 20.72 12.06
CA LEU A 529 -4.38 21.00 12.91
C LEU A 529 -4.35 20.15 14.19
N ARG A 530 -5.44 19.43 14.52
CA ARG A 530 -5.44 18.44 15.61
C ARG A 530 -4.61 17.22 15.22
N GLU A 531 -4.53 16.89 13.93
CA GLU A 531 -3.65 15.84 13.44
C GLU A 531 -2.18 16.27 13.57
N PRO A 532 -1.35 15.52 14.34
CA PRO A 532 0.05 15.89 14.56
C PRO A 532 0.85 16.00 13.25
N ALA A 533 0.51 15.21 12.23
CA ALA A 533 1.15 15.24 10.93
C ALA A 533 0.90 16.56 10.19
N VAL A 534 -0.36 17.04 10.16
CA VAL A 534 -0.76 18.31 9.53
C VAL A 534 -0.08 19.47 10.23
N ARG A 535 -0.13 19.50 11.57
CA ARG A 535 0.49 20.56 12.35
C ARG A 535 2.02 20.61 12.18
N THR A 536 2.67 19.45 12.14
CA THR A 536 4.12 19.41 11.90
C THR A 536 4.50 19.83 10.48
N ALA A 537 3.69 19.47 9.48
CA ALA A 537 3.89 19.93 8.11
C ALA A 537 3.77 21.46 8.01
N PHE A 538 2.78 22.02 8.71
CA PHE A 538 2.59 23.47 8.83
C PHE A 538 3.81 24.16 9.45
N TYR A 539 4.33 23.68 10.58
CA TYR A 539 5.54 24.25 11.20
C TYR A 539 6.76 24.15 10.29
N SER A 540 6.98 22.99 9.67
CA SER A 540 8.09 22.81 8.74
C SER A 540 8.03 23.82 7.60
N LYS A 541 6.86 24.04 7.00
CA LYS A 541 6.67 25.01 5.91
C LYS A 541 6.81 26.46 6.37
N ALA A 542 6.32 26.80 7.56
CA ALA A 542 6.48 28.11 8.16
C ALA A 542 7.96 28.45 8.40
N VAL A 543 8.70 27.57 9.08
CA VAL A 543 10.14 27.75 9.36
C VAL A 543 10.95 27.75 8.08
N SER A 544 10.62 26.88 7.12
CA SER A 544 11.24 26.88 5.79
C SER A 544 11.03 28.21 5.06
N GLY A 545 9.81 28.76 5.11
CA GLY A 545 9.53 30.07 4.53
C GLY A 545 10.41 31.17 5.12
N VAL A 546 10.70 31.13 6.43
CA VAL A 546 11.59 32.10 7.10
C VAL A 546 13.02 31.97 6.59
N GLN A 547 13.56 30.75 6.54
CA GLN A 547 14.91 30.51 6.01
C GLN A 547 14.99 30.91 4.52
N SER A 548 13.98 30.55 3.70
CA SER A 548 13.89 30.95 2.31
C SER A 548 13.86 32.48 2.13
N ALA A 549 13.09 33.18 2.97
CA ALA A 549 12.99 34.64 2.91
C ALA A 549 14.30 35.32 3.34
N ALA A 550 14.98 34.79 4.36
CA ALA A 550 16.29 35.28 4.81
C ALA A 550 17.37 35.08 3.73
N LEU A 551 17.47 33.88 3.15
CA LEU A 551 18.44 33.58 2.09
C LEU A 551 18.18 34.43 0.83
N ASN A 552 16.92 34.60 0.45
CA ASN A 552 16.56 35.45 -0.67
C ASN A 552 16.80 36.95 -0.39
N GLY A 553 16.64 37.38 0.86
CA GLY A 553 16.93 38.75 1.31
C GLY A 553 18.42 39.10 1.33
N ALA A 554 19.31 38.09 1.36
CA ALA A 554 20.75 38.27 1.27
C ALA A 554 21.26 38.46 -0.19
N LEU A 555 20.41 38.25 -1.19
CA LEU A 555 20.78 38.44 -2.59
C LEU A 555 20.84 39.93 -2.96
N PRO A 556 21.77 40.34 -3.84
CA PRO A 556 21.79 41.70 -4.36
C PRO A 556 20.47 42.09 -5.02
N SER A 557 20.02 43.32 -4.78
CA SER A 557 18.86 43.88 -5.49
C SER A 557 19.14 44.01 -6.99
N VAL A 558 18.09 43.86 -7.80
CA VAL A 558 18.16 44.17 -9.25
C VAL A 558 18.48 45.66 -9.45
N ALA A 559 19.27 45.96 -10.47
CA ALA A 559 19.57 47.33 -10.85
C ALA A 559 18.29 48.02 -11.36
N VAL A 560 17.95 49.17 -10.78
CA VAL A 560 16.82 50.00 -11.20
C VAL A 560 17.37 51.25 -11.86
N GLN A 561 16.72 51.74 -12.92
CA GLN A 561 17.04 53.07 -13.43
C GLN A 561 16.72 54.13 -12.37
N PRO A 562 17.58 55.14 -12.18
CA PRO A 562 17.26 56.27 -11.31
C PRO A 562 15.95 56.91 -11.76
N GLN A 563 15.07 57.27 -10.81
CA GLN A 563 13.87 58.04 -11.13
C GLN A 563 14.27 59.31 -11.90
N GLY A 564 13.70 59.51 -13.09
CA GLY A 564 13.98 60.65 -13.97
C GLY A 564 15.10 60.45 -14.99
N ALA A 565 15.78 59.30 -15.01
CA ALA A 565 16.75 58.98 -16.06
C ALA A 565 16.06 58.48 -17.33
N SER A 566 16.27 59.16 -18.46
CA SER A 566 15.85 58.69 -19.78
C SER A 566 16.89 57.72 -20.34
N GLY A 567 16.48 56.50 -20.71
CA GLY A 567 17.35 55.53 -21.38
C GLY A 567 16.83 54.09 -21.24
N THR A 568 17.55 53.12 -21.81
CA THR A 568 17.39 51.69 -21.50
C THR A 568 18.52 51.24 -20.59
N LEU A 569 18.29 50.23 -19.75
CA LEU A 569 19.39 49.58 -19.04
C LEU A 569 20.38 49.00 -20.08
N SER A 570 21.67 49.01 -19.77
CA SER A 570 22.65 48.35 -20.63
C SER A 570 22.34 46.85 -20.73
N ALA A 571 22.69 46.21 -21.86
CA ALA A 571 22.47 44.77 -22.04
C ALA A 571 23.08 43.93 -20.90
N GLY A 572 24.24 44.34 -20.37
CA GLY A 572 24.86 43.71 -19.20
C GLY A 572 24.03 43.83 -17.92
N ASN A 573 23.40 44.99 -17.67
CA ASN A 573 22.50 45.16 -16.53
C ASN A 573 21.20 44.38 -16.69
N ILE A 574 20.65 44.27 -17.91
CA ILE A 574 19.48 43.41 -18.19
C ILE A 574 19.82 41.95 -17.89
N MET A 575 20.94 41.44 -18.42
CA MET A 575 21.38 40.06 -18.13
C MET A 575 21.62 39.82 -16.63
N ARG A 576 22.24 40.79 -15.94
CA ARG A 576 22.43 40.72 -14.48
C ARG A 576 21.09 40.65 -13.74
N ASN A 577 20.14 41.50 -14.10
CA ASN A 577 18.81 41.54 -13.49
C ASN A 577 18.03 40.24 -13.74
N MET A 578 18.11 39.69 -14.95
CA MET A 578 17.54 38.39 -15.29
C MET A 578 18.13 37.27 -14.42
N ALA A 579 19.47 37.23 -14.30
CA ALA A 579 20.16 36.23 -13.48
C ALA A 579 19.82 36.36 -11.99
N LEU A 580 19.74 37.58 -11.45
CA LEU A 580 19.34 37.83 -10.06
C LEU A 580 17.88 37.42 -9.81
N ALA A 581 16.97 37.74 -10.74
CA ALA A 581 15.56 37.35 -10.63
C ALA A 581 15.39 35.82 -10.67
N ALA A 582 16.14 35.13 -11.54
CA ALA A 582 16.16 33.67 -11.57
C ALA A 582 16.72 33.09 -10.27
N THR A 583 17.88 33.58 -9.83
CA THR A 583 18.58 33.10 -8.63
C THR A 583 17.75 33.32 -7.37
N GLY A 584 17.05 34.46 -7.23
CA GLY A 584 16.16 34.68 -6.09
C GLY A 584 14.97 33.74 -6.05
N SER A 585 14.44 33.38 -7.21
CA SER A 585 13.39 32.36 -7.33
C SER A 585 13.89 30.98 -6.87
N VAL A 586 15.04 30.54 -7.39
CA VAL A 586 15.66 29.25 -7.05
C VAL A 586 16.09 29.21 -5.58
N SER A 587 16.72 30.27 -5.07
CA SER A 587 17.16 30.39 -3.66
C SER A 587 15.99 30.28 -2.69
N TYR A 588 14.85 30.89 -3.00
CA TYR A 588 13.67 30.75 -2.17
C TYR A 588 13.10 29.32 -2.19
N LEU A 589 13.04 28.70 -3.39
CA LEU A 589 12.46 27.37 -3.55
C LEU A 589 13.37 26.27 -2.99
N SER A 590 14.69 26.42 -3.02
CA SER A 590 15.64 25.38 -2.60
C SER A 590 15.41 24.92 -1.16
N THR A 591 15.21 25.89 -0.26
CA THR A 591 14.90 25.62 1.14
C THR A 591 13.51 24.99 1.31
N LEU A 592 12.50 25.45 0.58
CA LEU A 592 11.16 24.86 0.67
C LEU A 592 11.15 23.40 0.21
N TYR A 593 11.77 23.10 -0.93
CA TYR A 593 11.81 21.75 -1.50
C TYR A 593 12.67 20.81 -0.66
N ALA A 594 13.81 21.27 -0.17
CA ALA A 594 14.65 20.51 0.75
C ALA A 594 13.87 20.08 2.01
N ASN A 595 13.08 20.98 2.59
CA ASN A 595 12.30 20.67 3.79
C ASN A 595 11.01 19.89 3.52
N GLN A 596 10.46 19.98 2.31
CA GLN A 596 9.36 19.12 1.86
C GLN A 596 9.80 17.66 1.71
N SER A 597 11.03 17.40 1.26
CA SER A 597 11.52 16.03 1.02
C SER A 597 11.77 15.24 2.31
N VAL A 598 12.09 15.91 3.43
CA VAL A 598 12.47 15.30 4.72
C VAL A 598 11.50 14.22 5.19
N THR A 599 10.19 14.39 5.03
CA THR A 599 9.23 13.41 5.54
C THR A 599 9.35 12.07 4.80
N ALA A 600 9.51 12.11 3.47
CA ALA A 600 9.69 10.92 2.67
C ALA A 600 11.11 10.33 2.83
N GLU A 601 12.12 11.18 2.96
CA GLU A 601 13.50 10.76 3.25
C GLU A 601 13.63 10.08 4.62
N ALA A 602 12.93 10.58 5.65
CA ALA A 602 12.89 9.99 6.98
C ALA A 602 12.22 8.62 6.97
N LYS A 603 11.13 8.47 6.20
CA LYS A 603 10.48 7.18 5.98
C LYS A 603 11.42 6.19 5.31
N ALA A 604 12.05 6.57 4.21
CA ALA A 604 12.99 5.72 3.49
C ALA A 604 14.21 5.34 4.33
N LEU A 605 14.72 6.27 5.15
CA LEU A 605 15.83 6.02 6.07
C LEU A 605 15.45 5.00 7.14
N LYS A 606 14.25 5.12 7.72
CA LYS A 606 13.70 4.16 8.68
C LYS A 606 13.48 2.78 8.05
N GLU A 607 12.91 2.71 6.85
CA GLU A 607 12.70 1.46 6.12
C GLU A 607 14.01 0.74 5.78
N ALA A 608 15.09 1.50 5.56
CA ALA A 608 16.43 0.95 5.35
C ALA A 608 17.14 0.56 6.67
N GLY A 609 16.49 0.67 7.83
CA GLY A 609 17.07 0.35 9.13
C GLY A 609 18.16 1.31 9.61
N MET A 610 18.33 2.45 8.92
CA MET A 610 19.37 3.46 9.21
C MET A 610 18.83 4.70 9.92
N GLY A 611 17.57 4.70 10.36
CA GLY A 611 16.96 5.85 11.01
C GLY A 611 15.78 5.49 11.92
N GLY A 612 15.34 6.47 12.71
CA GLY A 612 14.29 6.27 13.71
C GLY A 612 14.82 5.77 15.06
N ALA A 613 16.14 5.77 15.26
CA ALA A 613 16.76 5.44 16.55
C ALA A 613 16.27 6.38 17.66
N THR A 614 15.97 7.64 17.29
CA THR A 614 15.41 8.64 18.19
C THR A 614 14.16 9.25 17.56
N PRO A 615 12.95 8.73 17.87
CA PRO A 615 11.70 9.20 17.27
C PRO A 615 11.46 10.71 17.41
N MET A 616 11.98 11.30 18.49
CA MET A 616 11.85 12.73 18.82
C MET A 616 12.59 13.65 17.83
N VAL A 617 13.68 13.19 17.21
CA VAL A 617 14.53 14.00 16.32
C VAL A 617 14.74 13.35 14.95
N ALA A 618 13.77 12.54 14.50
CA ALA A 618 13.86 11.77 13.27
C ALA A 618 14.10 12.65 12.01
N ARG A 619 13.61 13.89 11.99
CA ARG A 619 13.82 14.82 10.87
C ARG A 619 15.23 15.41 10.88
N THR A 620 15.74 15.75 12.06
CA THR A 620 17.13 16.19 12.26
C THR A 620 18.12 15.07 11.92
N GLU A 621 17.83 13.83 12.32
CA GLU A 621 18.61 12.63 11.98
C GLU A 621 18.69 12.44 10.45
N THR A 622 17.57 12.63 9.75
CA THR A 622 17.51 12.55 8.29
C THR A 622 18.40 13.60 7.62
N ALA A 623 18.33 14.85 8.09
CA ALA A 623 19.16 15.94 7.57
C ALA A 623 20.67 15.66 7.79
N LEU A 624 21.04 15.18 8.98
CA LEU A 624 22.41 14.78 9.29
C LEU A 624 22.87 13.59 8.43
N SER A 625 21.99 12.61 8.21
CA SER A 625 22.29 11.47 7.35
C SER A 625 22.45 11.87 5.88
N ASN A 626 21.73 12.88 5.39
CA ASN A 626 21.92 13.44 4.05
C ASN A 626 23.30 14.10 3.89
N ILE A 627 23.82 14.72 4.95
CA ILE A 627 25.16 15.31 4.96
C ILE A 627 26.24 14.23 5.04
N ARG A 628 26.06 13.24 5.93
CA ARG A 628 27.11 12.24 6.25
C ARG A 628 27.14 11.06 5.28
N HIS A 629 25.98 10.63 4.81
CA HIS A 629 25.78 9.46 3.95
C HIS A 629 24.88 9.82 2.76
N PRO A 630 25.32 10.74 1.89
CA PRO A 630 24.56 11.17 0.71
C PRO A 630 24.45 10.06 -0.36
N ASP A 631 25.35 9.08 -0.33
CA ASP A 631 25.48 7.99 -1.30
C ASP A 631 24.60 6.78 -0.99
N ARG A 632 24.00 6.73 0.20
CA ARG A 632 23.19 5.59 0.67
C ARG A 632 22.05 5.25 -0.30
N ALA A 633 21.75 3.95 -0.40
CA ALA A 633 20.71 3.43 -1.29
C ALA A 633 19.28 3.89 -0.94
N SER A 634 19.05 4.32 0.31
CA SER A 634 17.74 4.83 0.73
C SER A 634 17.42 6.22 0.15
N LEU A 635 18.41 6.94 -0.38
CA LEU A 635 18.19 8.17 -1.13
C LEU A 635 17.92 7.87 -2.59
N PRO A 636 17.08 8.68 -3.26
CA PRO A 636 16.80 8.49 -4.66
C PRO A 636 17.92 9.09 -5.51
N HIS A 637 18.35 8.32 -6.51
CA HIS A 637 19.52 8.61 -7.31
C HIS A 637 19.26 8.38 -8.78
N THR A 638 19.83 9.26 -9.62
CA THR A 638 19.68 9.24 -11.07
C THR A 638 20.73 8.35 -11.71
N PHE A 639 21.97 8.40 -11.19
CA PHE A 639 23.13 7.77 -11.80
C PHE A 639 23.59 6.60 -10.94
N GLN A 640 23.99 5.51 -11.60
CA GLN A 640 24.68 4.43 -10.91
C GLN A 640 26.10 4.87 -10.51
N PRO A 641 26.70 4.27 -9.46
CA PRO A 641 27.99 4.69 -8.93
C PRO A 641 29.14 4.69 -9.95
N ASP A 642 29.07 3.84 -10.97
CA ASP A 642 30.07 3.63 -12.01
C ASP A 642 29.80 4.44 -13.30
N THR A 643 28.62 5.08 -13.41
CA THR A 643 28.22 5.81 -14.61
C THR A 643 29.24 6.91 -14.94
N LEU A 644 29.82 6.87 -16.14
CA LEU A 644 30.84 7.82 -16.62
C LEU A 644 31.98 8.03 -15.61
N GLY A 645 32.45 6.96 -14.96
CA GLY A 645 33.55 7.03 -13.99
C GLY A 645 33.14 7.61 -12.64
N GLY A 646 31.84 7.67 -12.33
CA GLY A 646 31.30 8.08 -11.03
C GLY A 646 31.19 9.58 -10.80
N VAL A 647 31.63 10.42 -11.74
CA VAL A 647 31.51 11.89 -11.63
C VAL A 647 30.05 12.35 -11.49
N PRO A 648 29.08 11.88 -12.30
CA PRO A 648 27.68 12.28 -12.15
C PRO A 648 27.11 11.92 -10.78
N ARG A 649 27.49 10.73 -10.26
CA ARG A 649 27.12 10.26 -8.93
C ARG A 649 27.67 11.17 -7.83
N ALA A 650 28.93 11.58 -7.93
CA ALA A 650 29.56 12.47 -6.96
C ALA A 650 28.88 13.84 -6.91
N VAL A 651 28.47 14.38 -8.06
CA VAL A 651 27.70 15.64 -8.14
C VAL A 651 26.32 15.49 -7.48
N GLU A 652 25.63 14.38 -7.72
CA GLU A 652 24.35 14.06 -7.07
C GLU A 652 24.50 13.92 -5.54
N ASN A 653 25.57 13.27 -5.08
CA ASN A 653 25.87 13.18 -3.65
C ASN A 653 26.14 14.57 -3.05
N ALA A 654 26.88 15.43 -3.74
CA ALA A 654 27.09 16.81 -3.31
C ALA A 654 25.77 17.61 -3.23
N TYR A 655 24.84 17.35 -4.14
CA TYR A 655 23.50 17.92 -4.10
C TYR A 655 22.73 17.47 -2.84
N HIS A 656 22.74 16.17 -2.53
CA HIS A 656 22.11 15.64 -1.31
C HIS A 656 22.74 16.20 -0.03
N MET A 657 24.06 16.38 0.00
CA MET A 657 24.74 17.05 1.12
C MET A 657 24.27 18.49 1.29
N ALA A 658 24.20 19.26 0.19
CA ALA A 658 23.71 20.64 0.22
C ALA A 658 22.25 20.71 0.68
N ARG A 659 21.41 19.78 0.22
CA ARG A 659 20.03 19.63 0.69
C ARG A 659 19.98 19.36 2.19
N GLY A 660 20.77 18.42 2.70
CA GLY A 660 20.88 18.13 4.14
C GLY A 660 21.30 19.37 4.95
N ALA A 661 22.23 20.17 4.44
CA ALA A 661 22.65 21.42 5.06
C ALA A 661 21.54 22.48 5.11
N LEU A 662 20.69 22.56 4.07
CA LEU A 662 19.50 23.42 4.09
C LEU A 662 18.42 22.91 5.05
N GLN A 663 18.26 21.59 5.15
CA GLN A 663 17.28 20.97 6.04
C GLN A 663 17.60 21.21 7.51
N LEU A 664 18.87 21.00 7.90
CA LEU A 664 19.29 20.88 9.29
C LEU A 664 18.77 22.00 10.21
N PRO A 665 18.92 23.31 9.90
CA PRO A 665 18.47 24.38 10.80
C PRO A 665 16.96 24.37 11.05
N THR A 666 16.17 24.09 10.01
CA THR A 666 14.70 24.11 10.13
C THR A 666 14.19 22.87 10.85
N GLN A 667 14.79 21.69 10.58
CA GLN A 667 14.34 20.45 11.21
C GLN A 667 14.69 20.39 12.69
N VAL A 668 15.79 21.00 13.12
CA VAL A 668 16.08 21.21 14.55
C VAL A 668 14.97 22.01 15.22
N VAL A 669 14.51 23.11 14.59
CA VAL A 669 13.41 23.93 15.13
C VAL A 669 12.10 23.14 15.15
N VAL A 670 11.77 22.43 14.07
CA VAL A 670 10.53 21.64 13.96
C VAL A 670 10.50 20.52 14.99
N ASP A 671 11.58 19.75 15.12
CA ASP A 671 11.68 18.68 16.12
C ASP A 671 11.61 19.27 17.54
N THR A 672 12.24 20.42 17.81
CA THR A 672 12.13 21.10 19.11
C THR A 672 10.70 21.52 19.44
N VAL A 673 9.98 22.13 18.50
CA VAL A 673 8.56 22.50 18.69
C VAL A 673 7.72 21.26 18.95
N ARG A 674 7.95 20.17 18.21
CA ARG A 674 7.23 18.91 18.40
C ARG A 674 7.47 18.31 19.78
N VAL A 675 8.71 18.31 20.26
CA VAL A 675 9.06 17.81 21.59
C VAL A 675 8.38 18.61 22.70
N VAL A 676 8.33 19.94 22.57
CA VAL A 676 7.62 20.80 23.52
C VAL A 676 6.12 20.50 23.52
N GLU A 677 5.51 20.35 22.35
CA GLU A 677 4.08 20.02 22.24
C GLU A 677 3.74 18.63 22.76
N ASP A 678 4.52 17.60 22.41
CA ASP A 678 4.34 16.24 22.90
C ASP A 678 4.52 16.20 24.43
N GLY A 679 5.44 17.02 24.97
CA GLY A 679 5.62 17.24 26.41
C GLY A 679 4.41 17.92 27.08
N VAL A 680 3.83 18.95 26.46
CA VAL A 680 2.62 19.61 26.97
C VAL A 680 1.41 18.68 26.88
N ALA A 681 1.25 17.93 25.79
CA ALA A 681 0.14 17.00 25.61
C ALA A 681 0.20 15.81 26.59
N SER A 682 1.40 15.27 26.84
CA SER A 682 1.61 14.25 27.88
C SER A 682 1.42 14.83 29.29
N GLY A 683 1.80 16.09 29.54
CA GLY A 683 1.48 16.80 30.79
C GLY A 683 -0.02 17.00 31.01
N VAL A 684 -0.77 17.39 29.99
CA VAL A 684 -2.23 17.57 30.07
C VAL A 684 -2.95 16.21 30.19
N SER A 685 -2.47 15.18 29.49
CA SER A 685 -3.04 13.83 29.60
C SER A 685 -2.78 13.23 30.99
N SER A 686 -1.57 13.37 31.52
CA SER A 686 -1.27 12.94 32.90
C SER A 686 -2.07 13.72 33.95
N LEU A 687 -2.32 15.02 33.75
CA LEU A 687 -3.22 15.80 34.62
C LEU A 687 -4.69 15.35 34.50
N ARG A 688 -5.14 14.98 33.29
CA ARG A 688 -6.50 14.45 33.05
C ARG A 688 -6.66 13.05 33.65
N ASP A 689 -5.67 12.18 33.52
CA ASP A 689 -5.68 10.84 34.10
C ASP A 689 -5.59 10.91 35.64
N ALA A 690 -4.87 11.89 36.19
CA ALA A 690 -4.88 12.20 37.62
C ALA A 690 -6.20 12.81 38.12
N HIS A 691 -7.10 13.24 37.24
CA HIS A 691 -8.43 13.78 37.56
C HIS A 691 -9.58 12.80 37.28
N LYS A 692 -9.31 11.60 36.76
CA LYS A 692 -10.34 10.55 36.72
C LYS A 692 -10.56 10.05 38.16
N PRO A 693 -11.81 10.07 38.67
CA PRO A 693 -12.13 9.42 39.94
C PRO A 693 -11.74 7.96 39.84
N ALA A 694 -11.00 7.45 40.84
CA ALA A 694 -10.70 6.04 40.94
C ALA A 694 -12.02 5.25 41.02
N GLU A 695 -12.39 4.58 39.94
CA GLU A 695 -13.35 3.47 40.03
C GLU A 695 -12.71 2.40 40.90
N THR A 696 -13.40 2.12 41.99
CA THR A 696 -13.09 1.14 43.01
C THR A 696 -12.89 -0.25 42.41
N SER A 697 -11.64 -0.69 42.28
CA SER A 697 -11.29 -2.10 42.22
C SER A 697 -11.25 -2.64 43.65
N SER A 698 -12.27 -3.44 43.99
CA SER A 698 -12.28 -4.28 45.19
C SER A 698 -11.07 -5.22 45.15
N PRO A 699 -10.27 -5.31 46.22
CA PRO A 699 -9.06 -6.13 46.23
C PRO A 699 -9.41 -7.60 46.48
N THR A 700 -9.10 -8.47 45.53
CA THR A 700 -8.89 -9.90 45.81
C THR A 700 -7.40 -10.10 46.12
N ALA A 701 -7.12 -10.37 47.38
CA ALA A 701 -5.81 -10.76 47.90
C ALA A 701 -5.38 -12.12 47.33
N ASP A 702 -4.16 -12.22 46.80
CA ASP A 702 -3.31 -13.43 46.89
C ASP A 702 -1.85 -13.31 46.39
N ASP A 703 -1.28 -12.11 46.12
CA ASP A 703 0.16 -12.00 45.78
C ASP A 703 0.97 -10.94 46.56
N ALA A 704 0.45 -10.50 47.71
CA ALA A 704 1.16 -9.63 48.65
C ALA A 704 1.80 -10.46 49.77
N ALA A 705 3.06 -10.89 49.61
CA ALA A 705 3.91 -11.19 50.77
C ALA A 705 5.41 -11.27 50.44
N ALA A 706 5.88 -11.92 49.36
CA ALA A 706 7.26 -12.44 49.36
C ALA A 706 8.37 -11.54 48.76
N VAL A 707 8.07 -10.34 48.25
CA VAL A 707 9.12 -9.31 47.96
C VAL A 707 9.08 -8.19 49.01
N GLU A 708 8.36 -8.48 50.10
CA GLU A 708 8.68 -8.21 51.49
C GLU A 708 9.99 -7.43 51.69
N LEU A 709 9.77 -6.26 52.28
CA LEU A 709 10.44 -5.81 53.49
C LEU A 709 11.96 -5.55 53.44
N THR A 710 12.72 -6.02 52.46
CA THR A 710 14.18 -5.87 52.48
C THR A 710 14.63 -4.52 51.93
N ALA A 711 13.82 -3.85 51.10
CA ALA A 711 14.21 -2.58 50.48
C ALA A 711 13.72 -1.32 51.21
N MET A 712 12.86 -1.45 52.24
CA MET A 712 12.35 -0.30 52.99
C MET A 712 12.71 -0.28 54.49
N GLU A 713 13.28 -1.35 55.05
CA GLU A 713 13.82 -1.30 56.42
C GLU A 713 15.22 -0.66 56.52
N GLU A 714 15.98 -0.57 55.43
CA GLU A 714 17.31 0.11 55.45
C GLU A 714 17.20 1.65 55.45
N GLY A 715 16.02 2.22 55.17
CA GLY A 715 15.84 3.66 54.98
C GLY A 715 15.38 4.47 56.19
N ARG A 716 14.92 3.83 57.28
CA ARG A 716 14.17 4.55 58.34
C ARG A 716 14.56 4.23 59.78
N ARG A 717 15.80 3.77 60.02
CA ARG A 717 16.51 4.10 61.28
C ARG A 717 17.05 5.54 61.29
N ARG A 718 16.22 6.44 60.73
CA ARG A 718 16.13 7.88 60.97
C ARG A 718 14.68 8.24 61.16
#